data_AF-A0A2M8NUK4-F1
#
_entry.id   AF-A0A2M8NUK4-F1
#
_cell.length_a   1.000
_cell.length_b   1.000
_cell.length_c   1.000
_cell.angle_alpha   90.00
_cell.angle_beta   90.00
_cell.angle_gamma   90.00
#
_symmetry.space_group_name_H-M   'P 1'
#
loop_
_entity.id
_entity.type
_entity.pdbx_description
1 polymer ?
#
loop_
_entity_poly.entity_id
_entity_poly.type
_entity_poly.pdbx_seq_one_letter_code
_entity_poly.pdbx_strand_id
1 'polypeptide(L)'
;MMREMPKQPTFGQTLLEKAYQMVLRGWSVIPLRGMSDPAKPKAPALSSWKVYQTYPPRFSELCDWFLEQGYGAIGVVLGRVSGIVVIDIDKPEIETAFKLALPHLANTFTVRSGNRKLPHYYYTLPKGLDAPARTGQGIEFRSDGQYVVAPTIQIGDAEWRIENGFAPYTLTKSDLSAIYAFLGLYTRKATEKPEKTPLKRQIATTPVTTKLPVEEHLTPDGLRRWYIENARIYGRNNALFAGGCYARDLGWSYSQISGVLLSLHVTQPPNGDHPPETTSDRMDEGRRTLDSVFKRPANIRKRREKPQAGLPNAVRERLMQLGLDNAARVLDGLILAGVCVGDLFTASDAYALLAPMGIGRNTVYVALGSQLENGQTVFPVSVMPEATIPLPPHPHHPGANADKDKNTLPTQCLSGRETKAGKNRGRPIRRFIMPSNAALCERLAVRDMGSDAISADALRSPSAYRLALHQSLIARAPNQYGRAWQASRLGVHIKTIRRYDKRAGVSAVPQFNSQPVTWRNCDKVCKDNIEYGLFITDETGKRHPAKKGMARKLLADKHRLTLHRQQANYYHLPQTERVIDEPSVKPPPPTDAVDKVVDAPDYQHRWLQALERAMSRVSIDPATDNTPPIPTSIPHKSALVRGISQPYPKADKVKIGDGLSQYVLPLDNPKRGDKKRLPNYSSSADTADFGADERACAERLYWGLRRINPDKSITKKLAKSWVCTYGVEAIDRHLEILKRKTDVRNPAGYLRTLLRIDAKQRARN
;
A
#
# COMPACT_ATOMS: atom_id res chain seq x y z
N MET A 1 -3.20 46.07 46.38
CA MET A 1 -2.61 45.07 45.47
C MET A 1 -3.63 43.97 45.23
N MET A 2 -4.46 44.09 44.20
CA MET A 2 -5.30 42.98 43.75
C MET A 2 -4.42 42.02 42.94
N ARG A 3 -4.25 40.79 43.43
CA ARG A 3 -3.64 39.70 42.67
C ARG A 3 -4.61 39.36 41.53
N GLU A 4 -4.17 39.53 40.28
CA GLU A 4 -4.88 39.03 39.11
C GLU A 4 -5.15 37.52 39.28
N MET A 5 -6.42 37.13 39.22
CA MET A 5 -6.79 35.72 39.14
C MET A 5 -6.30 35.13 37.81
N PRO A 6 -5.75 33.90 37.79
CA PRO A 6 -5.31 33.27 36.57
C PRO A 6 -6.49 33.11 35.60
N LYS A 7 -6.34 33.65 34.38
CA LYS A 7 -7.31 33.46 33.28
C LYS A 7 -7.54 31.96 33.09
N GLN A 8 -8.80 31.52 33.14
CA GLN A 8 -9.13 30.12 32.90
C GLN A 8 -8.67 29.70 31.49
N PRO A 9 -8.07 28.50 31.34
CA PRO A 9 -7.56 28.04 30.06
C PRO A 9 -8.70 27.91 29.05
N THR A 10 -8.45 28.35 27.82
CA THR A 10 -9.40 28.19 26.71
C THR A 10 -9.64 26.70 26.41
N PHE A 11 -10.80 26.35 25.86
CA PHE A 11 -11.15 24.96 25.54
C PHE A 11 -10.06 24.22 24.72
N GLY A 12 -9.47 24.90 23.73
CA GLY A 12 -8.35 24.37 22.94
C GLY A 12 -7.07 24.09 23.74
N GLN A 13 -6.75 24.92 24.75
CA GLN A 13 -5.61 24.69 25.64
C GLN A 13 -5.82 23.44 26.49
N THR A 14 -7.02 23.21 27.00
CA THR A 14 -7.33 22.00 27.80
C THR A 14 -7.26 20.70 26.98
N LEU A 15 -7.66 20.74 25.70
CA LEU A 15 -7.54 19.58 24.81
C LEU A 15 -6.08 19.32 24.41
N LEU A 16 -5.30 20.36 24.14
CA LEU A 16 -3.86 20.22 23.89
C LEU A 16 -3.15 19.55 25.06
N GLU A 17 -3.41 20.00 26.30
CA GLU A 17 -2.84 19.42 27.51
C GLU A 17 -3.21 17.93 27.64
N LYS A 18 -4.49 17.58 27.47
CA LYS A 18 -4.95 16.19 27.49
C LYS A 18 -4.25 15.34 26.42
N ALA A 19 -4.17 15.83 25.18
CA ALA A 19 -3.52 15.14 24.07
C ALA A 19 -2.03 14.91 24.36
N TYR A 20 -1.35 15.92 24.88
CA TYR A 20 0.07 15.84 25.21
C TYR A 20 0.34 14.85 26.34
N GLN A 21 -0.49 14.85 27.39
CA GLN A 21 -0.40 13.87 28.48
C GLN A 21 -0.58 12.43 27.99
N MET A 22 -1.47 12.19 27.02
CA MET A 22 -1.63 10.86 26.41
C MET A 22 -0.38 10.45 25.62
N VAL A 23 0.21 11.36 24.85
CA VAL A 23 1.45 11.10 24.11
C VAL A 23 2.62 10.79 25.05
N LEU A 24 2.73 11.50 26.18
CA LEU A 24 3.74 11.21 27.21
C LEU A 24 3.56 9.81 27.84
N ARG A 25 2.33 9.32 27.93
CA ARG A 25 2.00 7.94 28.35
C ARG A 25 2.27 6.90 27.26
N GLY A 26 2.77 7.31 26.10
CA GLY A 26 3.04 6.44 24.96
C GLY A 26 1.84 6.18 24.06
N TRP A 27 0.72 6.90 24.22
CA TRP A 27 -0.44 6.74 23.36
C TRP A 27 -0.34 7.64 22.13
N SER A 28 -0.53 7.05 20.95
CA SER A 28 -0.69 7.80 19.71
C SER A 28 -2.12 8.35 19.62
N VAL A 29 -2.24 9.66 19.43
CA VAL A 29 -3.52 10.36 19.39
C VAL A 29 -3.76 11.06 18.06
N ILE A 30 -5.03 11.29 17.74
CA ILE A 30 -5.49 12.00 16.55
C ILE A 30 -6.62 12.96 16.91
N PRO A 31 -6.79 14.08 16.18
CA PRO A 31 -7.93 14.95 16.39
C PRO A 31 -9.16 14.35 15.71
N LEU A 32 -10.30 14.42 16.40
CA LEU A 32 -11.60 14.06 15.87
C LEU A 32 -12.38 15.33 15.56
N ARG A 33 -13.39 15.22 14.68
CA ARG A 33 -14.18 16.38 14.25
C ARG A 33 -14.90 17.07 15.41
N GLY A 34 -15.35 16.32 16.43
CA GLY A 34 -16.12 16.88 17.52
C GLY A 34 -17.35 17.63 17.01
N MET A 35 -17.70 18.73 17.65
CA MET A 35 -18.86 19.55 17.26
C MET A 35 -18.65 20.40 15.98
N SER A 36 -17.45 20.39 15.38
CA SER A 36 -17.23 21.05 14.09
C SER A 36 -17.96 20.34 12.92
N ASP A 37 -18.34 19.07 13.11
CA ASP A 37 -19.16 18.29 12.16
C ASP A 37 -20.12 17.37 12.95
N PRO A 38 -21.31 17.88 13.34
CA PRO A 38 -22.28 17.13 14.15
C PRO A 38 -22.79 15.84 13.49
N ALA A 39 -22.68 15.71 12.16
CA ALA A 39 -23.07 14.49 11.45
C ALA A 39 -22.05 13.35 11.67
N LYS A 40 -20.77 13.68 11.90
CA LYS A 40 -19.69 12.70 12.09
C LYS A 40 -18.71 13.12 13.19
N PRO A 41 -19.17 13.34 14.43
CA PRO A 41 -18.36 13.97 15.48
C PRO A 41 -17.18 13.10 15.94
N LYS A 42 -17.28 11.77 15.77
CA LYS A 42 -16.24 10.79 16.14
C LYS A 42 -15.31 10.44 14.97
N ALA A 43 -15.55 10.98 13.77
CA ALA A 43 -14.69 10.71 12.63
C ALA A 43 -13.36 11.45 12.80
N PRO A 44 -12.25 10.94 12.24
CA PRO A 44 -10.98 11.64 12.26
C PRO A 44 -11.12 12.96 11.51
N ALA A 45 -10.56 14.02 12.07
CA ALA A 45 -10.50 15.30 11.38
C ALA A 45 -9.48 15.25 10.22
N LEU A 46 -8.46 14.42 10.34
CA LEU A 46 -7.38 14.27 9.35
C LEU A 46 -7.70 13.18 8.32
N SER A 47 -7.55 13.50 7.03
CA SER A 47 -7.62 12.52 5.94
C SER A 47 -6.46 11.52 5.97
N SER A 48 -5.33 11.89 6.58
CA SER A 48 -4.11 11.11 6.69
C SER A 48 -3.88 10.49 8.08
N TRP A 49 -4.90 10.43 8.96
CA TRP A 49 -4.74 9.96 10.35
C TRP A 49 -4.05 8.58 10.49
N LYS A 50 -4.14 7.73 9.45
CA LYS A 50 -3.50 6.41 9.41
C LYS A 50 -1.99 6.46 9.61
N VAL A 51 -1.32 7.57 9.35
CA VAL A 51 0.13 7.72 9.64
C VAL A 51 0.43 7.56 11.13
N TYR A 52 -0.52 7.95 11.99
CA TYR A 52 -0.39 7.83 13.45
C TYR A 52 -0.61 6.40 13.97
N GLN A 53 -0.86 5.44 13.07
CA GLN A 53 -0.76 4.00 13.39
C GLN A 53 0.69 3.51 13.41
N THR A 54 1.66 4.31 12.95
CA THR A 54 3.08 3.94 12.91
C THR A 54 3.93 4.78 13.86
N TYR A 55 3.58 6.04 14.11
CA TYR A 55 4.30 6.92 15.01
C TYR A 55 3.34 7.89 15.73
N PRO A 56 3.57 8.23 17.01
CA PRO A 56 2.76 9.22 17.71
C PRO A 56 2.97 10.63 17.12
N PRO A 57 1.98 11.52 17.26
CA PRO A 57 2.09 12.90 16.79
C PRO A 57 3.14 13.69 17.57
N ARG A 58 3.74 14.68 16.90
CA ARG A 58 4.65 15.66 17.52
C ARG A 58 3.87 16.74 18.25
N PHE A 59 4.49 17.36 19.24
CA PHE A 59 3.90 18.49 19.96
C PHE A 59 3.44 19.61 19.03
N SER A 60 4.20 19.93 17.98
CA SER A 60 3.81 20.92 16.96
C SER A 60 2.52 20.57 16.22
N GLU A 61 2.28 19.27 15.98
CA GLU A 61 1.04 18.79 15.34
C GLU A 61 -0.14 18.91 16.31
N LEU A 62 0.06 18.61 17.60
CA LEU A 62 -0.96 18.81 18.63
C LEU A 62 -1.37 20.28 18.76
N CYS A 63 -0.40 21.21 18.77
CA CYS A 63 -0.67 22.65 18.79
C CYS A 63 -1.49 23.08 17.57
N ASP A 64 -1.08 22.67 16.37
CA ASP A 64 -1.81 22.96 15.13
C ASP A 64 -3.26 22.43 15.20
N TRP A 65 -3.49 21.25 15.75
CA TRP A 65 -4.83 20.67 15.82
C TRP A 65 -5.78 21.35 16.81
N PHE A 66 -5.30 21.63 18.01
CA PHE A 66 -6.16 22.05 19.12
C PHE A 66 -6.14 23.56 19.38
N LEU A 67 -5.06 24.25 18.99
CA LEU A 67 -4.98 25.72 19.11
C LEU A 67 -5.32 26.41 17.79
N GLU A 68 -4.70 26.00 16.68
CA GLU A 68 -4.87 26.70 15.39
C GLU A 68 -6.13 26.25 14.63
N GLN A 69 -6.36 24.94 14.52
CA GLN A 69 -7.50 24.38 13.79
C GLN A 69 -8.75 24.20 14.66
N GLY A 70 -8.60 24.24 15.99
CA GLY A 70 -9.71 24.21 16.95
C GLY A 70 -10.54 22.91 16.94
N TYR A 71 -9.93 21.75 16.65
CA TYR A 71 -10.67 20.49 16.68
C TYR A 71 -11.16 20.14 18.09
N GLY A 72 -12.42 19.70 18.18
CA GLY A 72 -13.12 19.62 19.46
C GLY A 72 -13.01 18.30 20.21
N ALA A 73 -12.23 17.32 19.74
CA ALA A 73 -12.16 15.99 20.36
C ALA A 73 -10.87 15.23 20.03
N ILE A 74 -10.54 14.23 20.85
CA ILE A 74 -9.32 13.41 20.76
C ILE A 74 -9.71 11.94 20.57
N GLY A 75 -9.04 11.28 19.63
CA GLY A 75 -9.08 9.83 19.45
C GLY A 75 -7.73 9.21 19.81
N VAL A 76 -7.76 8.05 20.45
CA VAL A 76 -6.57 7.24 20.75
C VAL A 76 -6.47 6.11 19.74
N VAL A 77 -5.37 6.07 19.00
CA VAL A 77 -5.07 5.00 18.05
C VAL A 77 -4.68 3.74 18.82
N LEU A 78 -5.26 2.60 18.47
CA LEU A 78 -5.05 1.34 19.18
C LEU A 78 -3.98 0.46 18.51
N GLY A 79 -3.61 -0.61 19.21
CA GLY A 79 -2.65 -1.60 18.75
C GLY A 79 -1.21 -1.26 19.15
N ARG A 80 -0.25 -1.71 18.33
CA ARG A 80 1.18 -1.71 18.67
C ARG A 80 1.76 -0.32 18.86
N VAL A 81 1.22 0.70 18.19
CA VAL A 81 1.71 2.08 18.28
C VAL A 81 1.50 2.71 19.65
N SER A 82 0.39 2.36 20.32
CA SER A 82 0.05 2.87 21.65
C SER A 82 0.24 1.83 22.76
N GLY A 83 0.54 0.59 22.39
CA GLY A 83 0.65 -0.52 23.33
C GLY A 83 -0.66 -0.85 24.05
N ILE A 84 -1.81 -0.49 23.47
CA ILE A 84 -3.13 -0.67 24.08
C ILE A 84 -4.15 -1.23 23.09
N VAL A 85 -5.03 -2.09 23.59
CA VAL A 85 -6.18 -2.66 22.87
C VAL A 85 -7.43 -2.51 23.73
N VAL A 86 -8.61 -2.59 23.10
CA VAL A 86 -9.88 -2.32 23.79
C VAL A 86 -10.92 -3.37 23.46
N ILE A 87 -11.68 -3.84 24.45
CA ILE A 87 -12.96 -4.51 24.22
C ILE A 87 -14.07 -3.46 24.33
N ASP A 88 -14.78 -3.23 23.23
CA ASP A 88 -15.94 -2.34 23.15
C ASP A 88 -17.22 -3.18 23.19
N ILE A 89 -18.03 -3.02 24.25
CA ILE A 89 -19.29 -3.75 24.41
C ILE A 89 -20.45 -2.82 24.08
N ASP A 90 -21.27 -3.25 23.13
CA ASP A 90 -22.41 -2.49 22.60
C ASP A 90 -23.77 -2.94 23.18
N LYS A 91 -23.80 -4.02 23.95
CA LYS A 91 -25.01 -4.54 24.60
C LYS A 91 -24.82 -4.84 26.11
N PRO A 92 -25.76 -4.42 26.99
CA PRO A 92 -25.67 -4.68 28.43
C PRO A 92 -25.62 -6.17 28.78
N GLU A 93 -26.41 -7.01 28.10
CA GLU A 93 -26.45 -8.46 28.33
C GLU A 93 -25.07 -9.14 28.14
N ILE A 94 -24.26 -8.62 27.21
CA ILE A 94 -22.92 -9.14 26.92
C ILE A 94 -21.90 -8.66 27.96
N GLU A 95 -22.08 -7.45 28.51
CA GLU A 95 -21.25 -6.95 29.61
C GLU A 95 -21.38 -7.87 30.84
N THR A 96 -22.61 -8.22 31.22
CA THR A 96 -22.86 -9.13 32.34
C THR A 96 -22.24 -10.50 32.06
N ALA A 97 -22.42 -11.05 30.86
CA ALA A 97 -21.82 -12.32 30.47
C ALA A 97 -20.28 -12.27 30.48
N PHE A 98 -19.67 -11.16 30.04
CA PHE A 98 -18.22 -10.98 30.02
C PHE A 98 -17.65 -10.92 31.43
N LYS A 99 -18.28 -10.18 32.34
CA LYS A 99 -17.90 -10.11 33.76
C LYS A 99 -18.00 -11.47 34.45
N LEU A 100 -19.01 -12.27 34.12
CA LEU A 100 -19.19 -13.62 34.68
C LEU A 100 -18.16 -14.61 34.12
N ALA A 101 -17.92 -14.60 32.81
CA ALA A 101 -17.05 -15.56 32.15
C ALA A 101 -15.55 -15.26 32.35
N LEU A 102 -15.17 -13.98 32.38
CA LEU A 102 -13.78 -13.51 32.40
C LEU A 102 -13.60 -12.38 33.45
N PRO A 103 -13.87 -12.64 34.74
CA PRO A 103 -13.91 -11.60 35.77
C PRO A 103 -12.57 -10.87 35.95
N HIS A 104 -11.45 -11.57 35.79
CA HIS A 104 -10.11 -10.95 35.88
C HIS A 104 -9.84 -9.95 34.74
N LEU A 105 -10.44 -10.17 33.56
CA LEU A 105 -10.32 -9.27 32.42
C LEU A 105 -11.31 -8.11 32.47
N ALA A 106 -12.39 -8.20 33.24
CA ALA A 106 -13.25 -7.07 33.52
C ALA A 106 -12.63 -6.09 34.54
N ASN A 107 -11.64 -6.54 35.31
CA ASN A 107 -10.95 -5.73 36.31
C ASN A 107 -9.74 -4.96 35.73
N THR A 108 -10.03 -4.02 34.83
CA THR A 108 -9.00 -3.23 34.12
C THR A 108 -9.43 -1.76 33.97
N PHE A 109 -8.54 -0.92 33.44
CA PHE A 109 -8.88 0.46 33.06
C PHE A 109 -10.14 0.47 32.18
N THR A 110 -11.21 1.09 32.67
CA THR A 110 -12.52 1.02 32.05
C THR A 110 -13.08 2.41 31.82
N VAL A 111 -13.51 2.67 30.59
CA VAL A 111 -14.13 3.94 30.19
C VAL A 111 -15.56 3.68 29.78
N ARG A 112 -16.49 4.40 30.40
CA ARG A 112 -17.89 4.38 30.01
C ARG A 112 -18.09 5.17 28.72
N SER A 113 -18.71 4.56 27.72
CA SER A 113 -18.94 5.19 26.42
C SER A 113 -19.95 6.34 26.51
N GLY A 114 -19.71 7.42 25.76
CA GLY A 114 -20.58 8.60 25.78
C GLY A 114 -22.01 8.36 25.29
N ASN A 115 -22.20 7.47 24.31
CA ASN A 115 -23.51 7.23 23.67
C ASN A 115 -24.36 6.20 24.41
N ARG A 116 -23.86 4.97 24.54
CA ARG A 116 -24.64 3.83 25.06
C ARG A 116 -24.45 3.63 26.56
N LYS A 117 -23.55 4.38 27.19
CA LYS A 117 -23.17 4.26 28.61
C LYS A 117 -22.67 2.86 28.99
N LEU A 118 -22.16 2.11 28.01
CA LEU A 118 -21.56 0.78 28.16
C LEU A 118 -20.04 0.85 28.20
N PRO A 119 -19.36 -0.13 28.83
CA PRO A 119 -17.93 -0.07 29.10
C PRO A 119 -17.06 -0.38 27.87
N HIS A 120 -15.95 0.35 27.79
CA HIS A 120 -14.77 -0.01 27.02
C HIS A 120 -13.69 -0.48 27.99
N TYR A 121 -13.28 -1.75 27.91
CA TYR A 121 -12.20 -2.31 28.72
C TYR A 121 -10.88 -2.15 27.99
N TYR A 122 -9.93 -1.43 28.57
CA TYR A 122 -8.61 -1.20 27.99
C TYR A 122 -7.61 -2.19 28.55
N TYR A 123 -6.70 -2.65 27.70
CA TYR A 123 -5.64 -3.57 28.08
C TYR A 123 -4.30 -3.12 27.52
N THR A 124 -3.23 -3.40 28.27
CA THR A 124 -1.87 -3.26 27.78
C THR A 124 -1.55 -4.43 26.85
N LEU A 125 -1.04 -4.14 25.66
CA LEU A 125 -0.57 -5.11 24.67
C LEU A 125 0.95 -5.27 24.77
N PRO A 126 1.47 -6.41 25.26
CA PRO A 126 2.90 -6.66 25.30
C PRO A 126 3.54 -6.60 23.91
N LYS A 127 4.78 -6.11 23.86
CA LYS A 127 5.58 -6.15 22.63
C LYS A 127 5.78 -7.61 22.19
N GLY A 128 5.34 -7.93 20.98
CA GLY A 128 5.48 -9.27 20.38
C GLY A 128 4.24 -10.16 20.52
N LEU A 129 3.20 -9.75 21.25
CA LEU A 129 1.90 -10.43 21.21
C LEU A 129 1.10 -9.95 19.98
N ASP A 130 0.70 -10.89 19.12
CA ASP A 130 -0.15 -10.57 17.97
C ASP A 130 -1.63 -10.65 18.37
N ALA A 131 -2.33 -9.53 18.28
CA ALA A 131 -3.70 -9.39 18.74
C ALA A 131 -4.57 -8.75 17.64
N PRO A 132 -4.91 -9.46 16.55
CA PRO A 132 -5.77 -8.93 15.50
C PRO A 132 -7.15 -8.52 16.04
N ALA A 133 -7.72 -7.48 15.45
CA ALA A 133 -9.09 -7.06 15.77
C ALA A 133 -10.11 -8.17 15.41
N ARG A 134 -11.17 -8.31 16.20
CA ARG A 134 -12.27 -9.25 15.97
C ARG A 134 -13.60 -8.64 16.35
N THR A 135 -14.65 -8.94 15.60
CA THR A 135 -15.99 -8.41 15.83
C THR A 135 -16.98 -9.55 16.07
N GLY A 136 -17.73 -9.46 17.17
CA GLY A 136 -18.92 -10.26 17.46
C GLY A 136 -20.18 -9.40 17.43
N GLN A 137 -21.35 -10.03 17.47
CA GLN A 137 -22.63 -9.33 17.56
C GLN A 137 -22.76 -8.65 18.94
N GLY A 138 -22.56 -7.34 18.99
CA GLY A 138 -22.70 -6.54 20.21
C GLY A 138 -21.43 -6.45 21.07
N ILE A 139 -20.28 -6.94 20.59
CA ILE A 139 -18.97 -6.83 21.23
C ILE A 139 -17.86 -6.81 20.18
N GLU A 140 -16.87 -5.95 20.36
CA GLU A 140 -15.74 -5.81 19.43
C GLU A 140 -14.41 -5.77 20.19
N PHE A 141 -13.47 -6.63 19.82
CA PHE A 141 -12.08 -6.51 20.23
C PHE A 141 -11.33 -5.63 19.23
N ARG A 142 -11.02 -4.40 19.66
CA ARG A 142 -10.36 -3.39 18.86
C ARG A 142 -8.85 -3.34 19.06
N SER A 143 -8.12 -3.31 17.95
CA SER A 143 -6.65 -3.36 17.93
C SER A 143 -6.06 -2.52 16.79
N ASP A 144 -4.90 -2.92 16.24
CA ASP A 144 -4.22 -2.26 15.14
C ASP A 144 -5.17 -1.86 14.00
N GLY A 145 -5.01 -0.64 13.49
CA GLY A 145 -5.84 -0.11 12.41
C GLY A 145 -7.10 0.62 12.88
N GLN A 146 -7.41 0.59 14.18
CA GLN A 146 -8.59 1.20 14.77
C GLN A 146 -8.23 2.27 15.82
N TYR A 147 -9.22 3.03 16.26
CA TYR A 147 -9.09 4.03 17.31
C TYR A 147 -10.38 4.09 18.14
N VAL A 148 -10.29 4.67 19.33
CA VAL A 148 -11.43 4.97 20.21
C VAL A 148 -11.42 6.44 20.59
N VAL A 149 -12.57 6.99 20.97
CA VAL A 149 -12.60 8.32 21.60
C VAL A 149 -11.83 8.24 22.92
N ALA A 150 -10.96 9.21 23.17
CA ALA A 150 -10.09 9.17 24.32
C ALA A 150 -10.87 9.31 25.64
N PRO A 151 -10.34 8.78 26.76
CA PRO A 151 -10.94 8.98 28.07
C PRO A 151 -11.00 10.48 28.43
N THR A 152 -12.01 10.88 29.21
CA THR A 152 -12.26 12.26 29.68
C THR A 152 -12.56 13.29 28.58
N ILE A 153 -12.87 12.81 27.36
CA ILE A 153 -13.30 13.65 26.25
C ILE A 153 -14.81 13.75 26.23
N GLN A 154 -15.29 14.96 26.02
CA GLN A 154 -16.69 15.27 25.84
C GLN A 154 -16.94 15.70 24.39
N ILE A 155 -18.02 15.18 23.80
CA ILE A 155 -18.48 15.53 22.46
C ILE A 155 -19.98 15.83 22.55
N GLY A 156 -20.35 17.11 22.50
CA GLY A 156 -21.72 17.53 22.82
C GLY A 156 -22.07 17.14 24.27
N ASP A 157 -23.19 16.46 24.47
CA ASP A 157 -23.63 15.97 25.79
C ASP A 157 -23.04 14.58 26.14
N ALA A 158 -22.27 13.98 25.22
CA ALA A 158 -21.70 12.65 25.41
C ALA A 158 -20.28 12.74 26.01
N GLU A 159 -20.09 12.17 27.19
CA GLU A 159 -18.80 12.11 27.89
C GLU A 159 -18.24 10.67 27.95
N TRP A 160 -16.95 10.50 27.63
CA TRP A 160 -16.20 9.26 27.84
C TRP A 160 -15.58 9.24 29.23
N ARG A 161 -16.39 8.96 30.24
CA ARG A 161 -15.99 9.02 31.65
C ARG A 161 -15.19 7.78 32.07
N ILE A 162 -14.13 7.99 32.85
CA ILE A 162 -13.40 6.88 33.48
C ILE A 162 -14.29 6.30 34.58
N GLU A 163 -14.61 5.02 34.47
CA GLU A 163 -15.40 4.27 35.45
C GLU A 163 -14.51 3.47 36.39
N ASN A 164 -13.44 2.88 35.84
CA ASN A 164 -12.39 2.24 36.62
C ASN A 164 -11.02 2.80 36.23
N GLY A 165 -10.33 3.41 37.20
CA GLY A 165 -9.04 4.08 37.01
C GLY A 165 -7.81 3.18 37.17
N PHE A 166 -7.98 1.86 37.27
CA PHE A 166 -6.85 0.93 37.38
C PHE A 166 -5.88 1.02 36.20
N ALA A 167 -4.65 0.57 36.39
CA ALA A 167 -3.72 0.41 35.27
C ALA A 167 -4.30 -0.62 34.28
N PRO A 168 -4.17 -0.41 32.96
CA PRO A 168 -4.65 -1.38 31.98
C PRO A 168 -3.97 -2.73 32.17
N TYR A 169 -4.77 -3.77 32.42
CA TYR A 169 -4.30 -5.14 32.60
C TYR A 169 -3.49 -5.59 31.38
N THR A 170 -2.36 -6.26 31.64
CA THR A 170 -1.44 -6.70 30.57
C THR A 170 -1.85 -8.06 30.03
N LEU A 171 -2.26 -8.13 28.76
CA LEU A 171 -2.76 -9.36 28.17
C LEU A 171 -1.66 -10.42 28.01
N THR A 172 -1.98 -11.66 28.39
CA THR A 172 -1.19 -12.83 28.01
C THR A 172 -1.76 -13.49 26.75
N LYS A 173 -1.01 -14.46 26.19
CA LYS A 173 -1.52 -15.29 25.08
C LYS A 173 -2.76 -16.11 25.49
N SER A 174 -2.84 -16.52 26.76
CA SER A 174 -3.98 -17.24 27.32
C SER A 174 -5.22 -16.34 27.38
N ASP A 175 -5.06 -15.11 27.90
CA ASP A 175 -6.15 -14.13 27.96
C ASP A 175 -6.68 -13.79 26.58
N LEU A 176 -5.79 -13.57 25.61
CA LEU A 176 -6.20 -13.30 24.24
C LEU A 176 -7.00 -14.47 23.64
N SER A 177 -6.59 -15.71 23.94
CA SER A 177 -7.32 -16.92 23.50
C SER A 177 -8.69 -17.00 24.17
N ALA A 178 -8.79 -16.68 25.46
CA ALA A 178 -10.04 -16.65 26.22
C ALA A 178 -11.00 -15.55 25.70
N ILE A 179 -10.48 -14.34 25.43
CA ILE A 179 -11.22 -13.25 24.80
C ILE A 179 -11.76 -13.68 23.44
N TYR A 180 -10.94 -14.32 22.60
CA TYR A 180 -11.34 -14.80 21.29
C TYR A 180 -12.36 -15.94 21.36
N ALA A 181 -12.26 -16.84 22.34
CA ALA A 181 -13.25 -17.87 22.59
C ALA A 181 -14.60 -17.25 23.02
N PHE A 182 -14.57 -16.26 23.91
CA PHE A 182 -15.76 -15.52 24.34
C PHE A 182 -16.41 -14.77 23.17
N LEU A 183 -15.63 -14.04 22.37
CA LEU A 183 -16.11 -13.41 21.13
C LEU A 183 -16.68 -14.45 20.15
N GLY A 184 -16.11 -15.65 20.12
CA GLY A 184 -16.59 -16.81 19.38
C GLY A 184 -18.08 -17.11 19.60
N LEU A 185 -18.55 -16.94 20.84
CA LEU A 185 -19.96 -17.13 21.22
C LEU A 185 -20.90 -16.13 20.54
N TYR A 186 -20.38 -14.95 20.19
CA TYR A 186 -21.14 -13.84 19.58
C TYR A 186 -20.79 -13.61 18.11
N THR A 187 -19.78 -14.29 17.58
CA THR A 187 -19.58 -14.34 16.13
C THR A 187 -20.73 -15.13 15.53
N ARG A 188 -21.37 -14.60 14.46
CA ARG A 188 -22.35 -15.39 13.71
C ARG A 188 -21.69 -16.73 13.39
N LYS A 189 -22.28 -17.84 13.85
CA LYS A 189 -22.11 -19.09 13.11
C LYS A 189 -22.40 -18.73 11.66
N ALA A 190 -21.38 -18.77 10.81
CA ALA A 190 -21.66 -19.14 9.43
C ALA A 190 -22.56 -20.36 9.54
N THR A 191 -23.71 -20.34 8.87
CA THR A 191 -24.63 -21.46 8.79
C THR A 191 -23.85 -22.76 8.61
N GLU A 192 -23.61 -23.47 9.70
CA GLU A 192 -23.45 -24.91 9.68
C GLU A 192 -24.81 -25.41 9.24
N LYS A 193 -24.83 -25.93 8.02
CA LYS A 193 -25.83 -26.87 7.54
C LYS A 193 -26.14 -27.84 8.70
N PRO A 194 -27.39 -27.93 9.19
CA PRO A 194 -27.68 -28.79 10.32
C PRO A 194 -27.54 -30.24 9.87
N GLU A 195 -26.61 -30.96 10.48
CA GLU A 195 -26.58 -32.40 10.46
C GLU A 195 -27.80 -32.90 11.26
N LYS A 196 -28.75 -33.54 10.57
CA LYS A 196 -29.79 -34.36 11.20
C LYS A 196 -29.67 -35.78 10.67
N THR A 197 -29.34 -36.66 11.61
CA THR A 197 -29.34 -38.13 11.61
C THR A 197 -30.61 -38.72 10.97
N PRO A 198 -30.54 -39.89 10.32
CA PRO A 198 -31.54 -40.33 9.36
C PRO A 198 -32.71 -41.05 10.04
N LEU A 199 -33.93 -40.63 9.74
CA LEU A 199 -35.11 -41.46 9.90
C LEU A 199 -35.84 -41.55 8.56
N LYS A 200 -35.83 -42.77 8.00
CA LYS A 200 -36.58 -43.19 6.82
C LYS A 200 -38.04 -42.75 6.91
N ARG A 201 -38.52 -42.03 5.90
CA ARG A 201 -39.85 -42.30 5.34
C ARG A 201 -39.85 -41.99 3.86
N GLN A 202 -40.07 -43.04 3.10
CA GLN A 202 -40.23 -43.06 1.65
C GLN A 202 -41.45 -42.22 1.27
N ILE A 203 -41.25 -41.22 0.41
CA ILE A 203 -42.22 -40.88 -0.64
C ILE A 203 -41.40 -40.57 -1.89
N ALA A 204 -41.58 -41.41 -2.90
CA ALA A 204 -41.01 -41.25 -4.22
C ALA A 204 -41.58 -39.99 -4.88
N THR A 205 -40.71 -39.15 -5.44
CA THR A 205 -40.95 -38.42 -6.69
C THR A 205 -39.67 -37.68 -7.11
N THR A 206 -39.08 -38.15 -8.21
CA THR A 206 -38.34 -37.41 -9.27
C THR A 206 -37.45 -36.21 -8.92
N PRO A 207 -36.17 -36.19 -9.36
CA PRO A 207 -35.29 -35.05 -9.17
C PRO A 207 -35.66 -33.93 -10.15
N VAL A 208 -36.33 -32.89 -9.68
CA VAL A 208 -36.33 -31.60 -10.39
C VAL A 208 -35.08 -30.84 -9.97
N THR A 209 -34.15 -30.79 -10.91
CA THR A 209 -32.97 -29.96 -10.92
C THR A 209 -33.34 -28.49 -10.78
N THR A 210 -32.78 -27.76 -9.82
CA THR A 210 -32.65 -26.29 -9.91
C THR A 210 -31.19 -25.88 -9.74
N LYS A 211 -30.37 -26.37 -10.69
CA LYS A 211 -29.33 -25.52 -11.27
C LYS A 211 -30.04 -24.31 -11.89
N LEU A 212 -29.55 -23.09 -11.65
CA LEU A 212 -29.84 -21.99 -12.58
C LEU A 212 -29.35 -22.43 -13.96
N PRO A 213 -30.22 -22.48 -14.98
CA PRO A 213 -29.80 -22.85 -16.32
C PRO A 213 -28.81 -21.79 -16.83
N VAL A 214 -27.71 -22.29 -17.36
CA VAL A 214 -26.81 -21.55 -18.22
C VAL A 214 -27.45 -21.55 -19.60
N GLU A 215 -27.64 -20.34 -20.14
CA GLU A 215 -28.24 -19.93 -21.43
C GLU A 215 -29.78 -19.85 -21.49
N GLU A 216 -30.29 -18.61 -21.56
CA GLU A 216 -31.26 -18.07 -22.54
C GLU A 216 -31.98 -16.84 -21.96
N HIS A 217 -31.98 -15.74 -22.72
CA HIS A 217 -32.75 -14.50 -22.58
C HIS A 217 -33.34 -14.17 -21.19
N LEU A 218 -32.86 -13.10 -20.54
CA LEU A 218 -33.57 -12.46 -19.43
C LEU A 218 -35.04 -12.29 -19.85
N THR A 219 -35.97 -12.99 -19.20
CA THR A 219 -37.40 -12.89 -19.53
C THR A 219 -38.01 -11.65 -18.89
N PRO A 220 -39.11 -11.09 -19.44
CA PRO A 220 -39.84 -9.98 -18.81
C PRO A 220 -40.13 -10.27 -17.34
N ASP A 221 -40.60 -11.47 -17.01
CA ASP A 221 -40.96 -11.87 -15.65
C ASP A 221 -39.75 -12.07 -14.73
N GLY A 222 -38.61 -12.47 -15.29
CA GLY A 222 -37.33 -12.49 -14.58
C GLY A 222 -36.90 -11.08 -14.16
N LEU A 223 -37.04 -10.11 -15.07
CA LEU A 223 -36.74 -8.70 -14.80
C LEU A 223 -37.71 -8.09 -13.79
N ARG A 224 -39.01 -8.41 -13.86
CA ARG A 224 -40.03 -7.98 -12.88
C ARG A 224 -39.69 -8.48 -11.47
N ARG A 225 -39.44 -9.78 -11.31
CA ARG A 225 -39.08 -10.38 -10.01
C ARG A 225 -37.83 -9.76 -9.43
N TRP A 226 -36.79 -9.62 -10.25
CA TRP A 226 -35.55 -8.98 -9.84
C TRP A 226 -35.80 -7.55 -9.35
N TYR A 227 -36.60 -6.75 -10.06
CA TYR A 227 -36.93 -5.39 -9.65
C TYR A 227 -37.66 -5.35 -8.29
N ILE A 228 -38.67 -6.19 -8.08
CA ILE A 228 -39.47 -6.22 -6.83
C ILE A 228 -38.59 -6.56 -5.62
N GLU A 229 -37.74 -7.56 -5.74
CA GLU A 229 -36.83 -8.00 -4.67
C GLU A 229 -35.82 -6.90 -4.32
N ASN A 230 -35.27 -6.23 -5.33
CA ASN A 230 -34.21 -5.24 -5.16
C ASN A 230 -34.75 -3.84 -4.81
N ALA A 231 -35.98 -3.48 -5.18
CA ALA A 231 -36.60 -2.20 -4.84
C ALA A 231 -36.77 -2.02 -3.32
N ARG A 232 -37.06 -3.11 -2.60
CA ARG A 232 -37.16 -3.12 -1.14
C ARG A 232 -35.82 -2.89 -0.45
N ILE A 233 -34.72 -3.31 -1.09
CA ILE A 233 -33.36 -3.25 -0.52
C ILE A 233 -32.67 -1.93 -0.86
N TYR A 234 -32.73 -1.50 -2.12
CA TYR A 234 -31.94 -0.38 -2.66
C TYR A 234 -32.74 0.90 -2.88
N GLY A 235 -34.07 0.84 -2.77
CA GLY A 235 -34.99 1.90 -3.15
C GLY A 235 -35.43 1.79 -4.62
N ARG A 236 -36.63 2.28 -4.92
CA ARG A 236 -37.32 2.13 -6.22
C ARG A 236 -36.49 2.61 -7.41
N ASN A 237 -35.95 3.83 -7.35
CA ASN A 237 -35.15 4.41 -8.45
C ASN A 237 -33.84 3.67 -8.68
N ASN A 238 -33.16 3.28 -7.61
CA ASN A 238 -31.88 2.57 -7.70
C ASN A 238 -32.08 1.17 -8.30
N ALA A 239 -33.16 0.49 -7.92
CA ALA A 239 -33.54 -0.79 -8.51
C ALA A 239 -33.94 -0.63 -9.99
N LEU A 240 -34.69 0.42 -10.35
CA LEU A 240 -35.08 0.68 -11.74
C LEU A 240 -33.85 0.96 -12.62
N PHE A 241 -32.93 1.78 -12.11
CA PHE A 241 -31.70 2.12 -12.79
C PHE A 241 -30.79 0.90 -13.00
N ALA A 242 -30.59 0.09 -11.95
CA ALA A 242 -29.74 -1.10 -12.01
C ALA A 242 -30.33 -2.20 -12.90
N GLY A 243 -31.65 -2.46 -12.79
CA GLY A 243 -32.36 -3.42 -13.63
C GLY A 243 -32.40 -2.98 -15.09
N GLY A 244 -32.59 -1.68 -15.34
CA GLY A 244 -32.51 -1.09 -16.68
C GLY A 244 -31.12 -1.23 -17.30
N CYS A 245 -30.05 -0.95 -16.54
CA CYS A 245 -28.68 -1.17 -17.04
C CYS A 245 -28.43 -2.64 -17.38
N TYR A 246 -28.89 -3.56 -16.52
CA TYR A 246 -28.73 -5.00 -16.74
C TYR A 246 -29.45 -5.48 -18.00
N ALA A 247 -30.72 -5.08 -18.20
CA ALA A 247 -31.49 -5.46 -19.39
C ALA A 247 -30.94 -4.81 -20.67
N ARG A 248 -30.54 -3.53 -20.63
CA ARG A 248 -29.89 -2.84 -21.75
C ARG A 248 -28.59 -3.53 -22.15
N ASP A 249 -27.77 -3.94 -21.20
CA ASP A 249 -26.52 -4.66 -21.46
C ASP A 249 -26.75 -6.05 -22.07
N LEU A 250 -27.97 -6.59 -21.93
CA LEU A 250 -28.44 -7.81 -22.60
C LEU A 250 -29.16 -7.56 -23.94
N GLY A 251 -29.12 -6.32 -24.45
CA GLY A 251 -29.67 -5.94 -25.75
C GLY A 251 -31.15 -5.52 -25.75
N TRP A 252 -31.76 -5.31 -24.58
CA TRP A 252 -33.15 -4.85 -24.51
C TRP A 252 -33.29 -3.37 -24.87
N SER A 253 -34.30 -3.06 -25.67
CA SER A 253 -34.63 -1.69 -26.07
C SER A 253 -35.34 -0.91 -24.95
N TYR A 254 -35.34 0.42 -25.08
CA TYR A 254 -36.04 1.32 -24.16
C TYR A 254 -37.53 0.94 -23.99
N SER A 255 -38.21 0.61 -25.09
CA SER A 255 -39.62 0.23 -25.10
C SER A 255 -39.90 -1.06 -24.32
N GLN A 256 -39.01 -2.05 -24.43
CA GLN A 256 -39.15 -3.34 -23.75
C GLN A 256 -38.95 -3.19 -22.24
N ILE A 257 -37.97 -2.40 -21.82
CA ILE A 257 -37.70 -2.16 -20.39
C ILE A 257 -38.82 -1.31 -19.77
N SER A 258 -39.27 -0.25 -20.47
CA SER A 258 -40.33 0.62 -19.97
C SER A 258 -41.67 -0.12 -19.86
N GLY A 259 -42.04 -0.95 -20.84
CA GLY A 259 -43.25 -1.77 -20.79
C GLY A 259 -43.29 -2.79 -19.64
N VAL A 260 -42.12 -3.23 -19.16
CA VAL A 260 -42.02 -4.23 -18.08
C VAL A 260 -41.91 -3.58 -16.70
N LEU A 261 -41.08 -2.54 -16.55
CA LEU A 261 -40.71 -2.00 -15.24
C LEU A 261 -41.43 -0.70 -14.87
N LEU A 262 -41.91 0.09 -15.82
CA LEU A 262 -42.45 1.43 -15.52
C LEU A 262 -43.79 1.36 -14.77
N SER A 263 -44.69 0.45 -15.16
CA SER A 263 -45.95 0.22 -14.44
C SER A 263 -45.72 -0.30 -13.02
N LEU A 264 -44.75 -1.20 -12.84
CA LEU A 264 -44.35 -1.71 -11.52
C LEU A 264 -43.73 -0.61 -10.65
N HIS A 265 -42.96 0.29 -11.25
CA HIS A 265 -42.32 1.40 -10.55
C HIS A 265 -43.33 2.35 -9.92
N VAL A 266 -44.42 2.64 -10.64
CA VAL A 266 -45.51 3.51 -10.19
C VAL A 266 -46.29 2.90 -9.02
N THR A 267 -46.56 1.60 -9.08
CA THR A 267 -47.33 0.87 -8.06
C THR A 267 -46.52 0.48 -6.83
N GLN A 268 -45.19 0.51 -6.90
CA GLN A 268 -44.33 0.07 -5.80
C GLN A 268 -44.39 1.06 -4.63
N PRO A 269 -44.64 0.61 -3.39
CA PRO A 269 -44.61 1.47 -2.23
C PRO A 269 -43.17 2.00 -1.99
N PRO A 270 -43.02 3.24 -1.53
CA PRO A 270 -41.75 3.80 -1.13
C PRO A 270 -41.22 3.13 0.14
N ASN A 271 -39.90 3.20 0.32
CA ASN A 271 -39.27 2.73 1.55
C ASN A 271 -39.26 3.88 2.56
N GLY A 272 -40.17 3.83 3.54
CA GLY A 272 -40.26 4.82 4.63
C GLY A 272 -41.26 5.96 4.37
N ASP A 273 -41.23 6.97 5.24
CA ASP A 273 -42.11 8.14 5.16
C ASP A 273 -41.75 9.02 3.96
N HIS A 274 -42.68 9.16 3.02
CA HIS A 274 -42.55 10.02 1.85
C HIS A 274 -43.75 11.00 1.76
N PRO A 275 -43.56 12.20 1.18
CA PRO A 275 -44.66 13.10 0.88
C PRO A 275 -45.69 12.43 -0.06
N PRO A 276 -46.96 12.87 -0.08
CA PRO A 276 -47.93 12.39 -1.06
C PRO A 276 -47.41 12.65 -2.47
N GLU A 277 -47.05 11.58 -3.17
CA GLU A 277 -46.62 11.62 -4.57
C GLU A 277 -47.82 11.25 -5.45
N THR A 278 -48.02 11.97 -6.55
CA THR A 278 -49.03 11.58 -7.53
C THR A 278 -48.52 10.44 -8.41
N THR A 279 -49.45 9.67 -8.98
CA THR A 279 -49.15 8.63 -9.98
C THR A 279 -48.39 9.21 -11.20
N SER A 280 -48.69 10.47 -11.56
CA SER A 280 -48.02 11.18 -12.66
C SER A 280 -46.56 11.47 -12.33
N ASP A 281 -46.27 11.97 -11.12
CA ASP A 281 -44.89 12.29 -10.69
C ASP A 281 -43.99 11.05 -10.72
N ARG A 282 -44.52 9.90 -10.30
CA ARG A 282 -43.82 8.60 -10.31
C ARG A 282 -43.56 8.09 -11.72
N MET A 283 -44.48 8.34 -12.65
CA MET A 283 -44.26 8.00 -14.06
C MET A 283 -43.11 8.81 -14.66
N ASP A 284 -43.08 10.12 -14.40
CA ASP A 284 -42.03 11.00 -14.91
C ASP A 284 -40.67 10.72 -14.29
N GLU A 285 -40.64 10.37 -13.00
CA GLU A 285 -39.43 9.93 -12.31
C GLU A 285 -38.87 8.62 -12.90
N GLY A 286 -39.74 7.65 -13.15
CA GLY A 286 -39.37 6.39 -13.78
C GLY A 286 -38.81 6.59 -15.20
N ARG A 287 -39.45 7.45 -16.01
CA ARG A 287 -38.98 7.81 -17.36
C ARG A 287 -37.60 8.47 -17.32
N ARG A 288 -37.41 9.48 -16.47
CA ARG A 288 -36.10 10.14 -16.27
C ARG A 288 -35.00 9.15 -15.88
N THR A 289 -35.34 8.15 -15.09
CA THR A 289 -34.39 7.09 -14.67
C THR A 289 -34.00 6.19 -15.84
N LEU A 290 -34.96 5.78 -16.68
CA LEU A 290 -34.68 4.99 -17.88
C LEU A 290 -33.93 5.80 -18.93
N ASP A 291 -34.21 7.09 -19.10
CA ASP A 291 -33.43 7.97 -19.97
C ASP A 291 -31.96 8.02 -19.54
N SER A 292 -31.70 8.07 -18.23
CA SER A 292 -30.34 8.01 -17.68
C SER A 292 -29.63 6.69 -17.97
N VAL A 293 -30.36 5.57 -18.03
CA VAL A 293 -29.83 4.26 -18.43
C VAL A 293 -29.37 4.29 -19.89
N PHE A 294 -30.19 4.83 -20.81
CA PHE A 294 -29.88 4.81 -22.25
C PHE A 294 -28.95 5.93 -22.71
N LYS A 295 -28.77 7.01 -21.92
CA LYS A 295 -27.68 7.98 -22.12
C LYS A 295 -26.28 7.37 -21.94
N ARG A 296 -26.17 6.24 -21.26
CA ARG A 296 -24.89 5.53 -21.05
C ARG A 296 -24.72 4.46 -22.13
N PRO A 297 -23.52 4.29 -22.73
CA PRO A 297 -23.30 3.25 -23.72
C PRO A 297 -23.50 1.86 -23.10
N ALA A 298 -24.06 0.93 -23.87
CA ALA A 298 -24.21 -0.46 -23.46
C ALA A 298 -22.84 -1.06 -23.17
N ASN A 299 -22.70 -1.71 -22.02
CA ASN A 299 -21.45 -2.34 -21.64
C ASN A 299 -21.42 -3.69 -22.36
N ILE A 300 -20.98 -3.69 -23.63
CA ILE A 300 -20.69 -4.92 -24.39
C ILE A 300 -19.47 -5.56 -23.70
N ARG A 301 -19.71 -6.21 -22.56
CA ARG A 301 -18.82 -7.21 -22.04
C ARG A 301 -18.74 -8.24 -23.13
N LYS A 302 -17.65 -8.23 -23.91
CA LYS A 302 -17.26 -9.33 -24.78
C LYS A 302 -17.62 -10.60 -24.03
N ARG A 303 -18.59 -11.34 -24.59
CA ARG A 303 -19.02 -12.66 -24.14
C ARG A 303 -17.73 -13.37 -23.73
N ARG A 304 -17.60 -13.70 -22.43
CA ARG A 304 -16.41 -14.39 -21.93
C ARG A 304 -16.34 -15.72 -22.67
N GLU A 305 -15.63 -15.74 -23.79
CA GLU A 305 -14.95 -16.95 -24.24
C GLU A 305 -14.23 -17.47 -23.00
N LYS A 306 -14.46 -18.74 -22.65
CA LYS A 306 -13.88 -19.37 -21.46
C LYS A 306 -12.38 -19.04 -21.44
N PRO A 307 -11.87 -18.30 -20.45
CA PRO A 307 -10.45 -17.99 -20.43
C PRO A 307 -9.68 -19.29 -20.38
N GLN A 308 -8.74 -19.43 -21.30
CA GLN A 308 -7.71 -20.46 -21.35
C GLN A 308 -7.16 -20.73 -19.93
N ALA A 309 -6.92 -22.00 -19.61
CA ALA A 309 -6.62 -22.51 -18.27
C ALA A 309 -5.30 -21.96 -17.68
N GLY A 310 -5.31 -20.70 -17.22
CA GLY A 310 -4.19 -20.05 -16.55
C GLY A 310 -4.44 -19.82 -15.06
N LEU A 311 -3.41 -19.35 -14.35
CA LEU A 311 -3.51 -18.98 -12.94
C LEU A 311 -4.42 -17.73 -12.77
N PRO A 312 -5.40 -17.71 -11.86
CA PRO A 312 -6.29 -16.55 -11.70
C PRO A 312 -5.52 -15.27 -11.38
N ASN A 313 -5.93 -14.15 -11.96
CA ASN A 313 -5.24 -12.86 -11.76
C ASN A 313 -5.19 -12.45 -10.29
N ALA A 314 -6.26 -12.73 -9.53
CA ALA A 314 -6.32 -12.44 -8.10
C ALA A 314 -5.27 -13.25 -7.29
N VAL A 315 -5.01 -14.50 -7.69
CA VAL A 315 -3.97 -15.35 -7.09
C VAL A 315 -2.59 -14.77 -7.38
N ARG A 316 -2.32 -14.40 -8.64
CA ARG A 316 -1.05 -13.76 -9.05
C ARG A 316 -0.76 -12.50 -8.24
N GLU A 317 -1.74 -11.60 -8.17
CA GLU A 317 -1.63 -10.32 -7.45
C GLU A 317 -1.43 -10.52 -5.95
N ARG A 318 -2.20 -11.45 -5.34
CA ARG A 318 -2.06 -11.74 -3.91
C ARG A 318 -0.69 -12.34 -3.57
N LEU A 319 -0.18 -13.26 -4.38
CA LEU A 319 1.18 -13.80 -4.22
C LEU A 319 2.23 -12.69 -4.31
N MET A 320 2.10 -11.74 -5.24
CA MET A 320 3.04 -10.61 -5.35
C MET A 320 2.94 -9.64 -4.17
N GLN A 321 1.75 -9.40 -3.63
CA GLN A 321 1.56 -8.59 -2.42
C GLN A 321 2.24 -9.21 -1.20
N LEU A 322 2.25 -10.54 -1.11
CA LEU A 322 2.95 -11.29 -0.06
C LEU A 322 4.47 -11.42 -0.31
N GLY A 323 4.99 -10.84 -1.40
CA GLY A 323 6.41 -11.00 -1.77
C GLY A 323 6.76 -12.38 -2.33
N LEU A 324 5.77 -13.19 -2.69
CA LEU A 324 5.90 -14.53 -3.26
C LEU A 324 5.86 -14.51 -4.81
N ASP A 325 6.54 -13.55 -5.43
CA ASP A 325 6.56 -13.37 -6.89
C ASP A 325 7.25 -14.52 -7.63
N ASN A 326 8.23 -15.17 -7.00
CA ASN A 326 8.83 -16.41 -7.49
C ASN A 326 7.83 -17.57 -7.53
N ALA A 327 6.95 -17.69 -6.52
CA ALA A 327 5.93 -18.73 -6.49
C ALA A 327 4.88 -18.52 -7.59
N ALA A 328 4.45 -17.28 -7.81
CA ALA A 328 3.53 -16.94 -8.90
C ALA A 328 4.13 -17.28 -10.28
N ARG A 329 5.40 -16.90 -10.52
CA ARG A 329 6.11 -17.23 -11.77
C ARG A 329 6.26 -18.73 -12.01
N VAL A 330 6.58 -19.48 -10.96
CA VAL A 330 6.73 -20.95 -11.06
C VAL A 330 5.39 -21.62 -11.31
N LEU A 331 4.30 -21.17 -10.68
CA LEU A 331 2.96 -21.69 -10.96
C LEU A 331 2.55 -21.46 -12.42
N ASP A 332 2.66 -20.22 -12.93
CA ASP A 332 2.33 -19.95 -14.34
C ASP A 332 3.26 -20.69 -15.30
N GLY A 333 4.55 -20.82 -14.97
CA GLY A 333 5.49 -21.58 -15.77
C GLY A 333 5.15 -23.07 -15.85
N LEU A 334 4.74 -23.69 -14.74
CA LEU A 334 4.35 -25.10 -14.71
C LEU A 334 3.07 -25.32 -15.52
N ILE A 335 2.11 -24.40 -15.42
CA ILE A 335 0.89 -24.42 -16.24
C ILE A 335 1.24 -24.29 -17.73
N LEU A 336 2.11 -23.35 -18.10
CA LEU A 336 2.57 -23.17 -19.48
C LEU A 336 3.36 -24.38 -20.01
N ALA A 337 4.08 -25.09 -19.12
CA ALA A 337 4.78 -26.33 -19.45
C ALA A 337 3.85 -27.56 -19.52
N GLY A 338 2.55 -27.40 -19.27
CA GLY A 338 1.55 -28.46 -19.38
C GLY A 338 1.40 -29.34 -18.13
N VAL A 339 1.90 -28.92 -16.97
CA VAL A 339 1.71 -29.64 -15.70
C VAL A 339 0.26 -29.48 -15.23
N CYS A 340 -0.43 -30.60 -15.08
CA CYS A 340 -1.83 -30.64 -14.70
C CYS A 340 -2.01 -30.58 -13.18
N VAL A 341 -3.20 -30.15 -12.75
CA VAL A 341 -3.58 -30.15 -11.33
C VAL A 341 -3.52 -31.57 -10.78
N GLY A 342 -2.84 -31.76 -9.64
CA GLY A 342 -2.66 -33.06 -9.00
C GLY A 342 -1.39 -33.79 -9.42
N ASP A 343 -0.70 -33.36 -10.49
CA ASP A 343 0.53 -33.99 -10.93
C ASP A 343 1.62 -33.94 -9.85
N LEU A 344 2.35 -35.05 -9.74
CA LEU A 344 3.51 -35.18 -8.86
C LEU A 344 4.78 -34.81 -9.63
N PHE A 345 5.57 -33.90 -9.06
CA PHE A 345 6.83 -33.51 -9.64
C PHE A 345 7.89 -33.26 -8.57
N THR A 346 9.17 -33.40 -8.93
CA THR A 346 10.30 -33.06 -8.07
C THR A 346 10.84 -31.66 -8.39
N ALA A 347 11.68 -31.11 -7.50
CA ALA A 347 12.36 -29.85 -7.77
C ALA A 347 13.27 -29.91 -9.02
N SER A 348 13.77 -31.10 -9.37
CA SER A 348 14.57 -31.31 -10.58
C SER A 348 13.71 -31.24 -11.83
N ASP A 349 12.54 -31.89 -11.81
CA ASP A 349 11.59 -31.90 -12.93
C ASP A 349 11.07 -30.48 -13.20
N ALA A 350 10.67 -29.78 -12.14
CA ALA A 350 10.26 -28.38 -12.26
C ALA A 350 11.37 -27.49 -12.82
N TYR A 351 12.63 -27.70 -12.44
CA TYR A 351 13.73 -26.93 -13.02
C TYR A 351 13.95 -27.26 -14.50
N ALA A 352 13.91 -28.54 -14.88
CA ALA A 352 14.07 -28.96 -16.27
C ALA A 352 12.99 -28.35 -17.20
N LEU A 353 11.73 -28.32 -16.74
CA LEU A 353 10.62 -27.74 -17.49
C LEU A 353 10.69 -26.22 -17.59
N LEU A 354 11.20 -25.54 -16.55
CA LEU A 354 11.14 -24.08 -16.44
C LEU A 354 12.43 -23.36 -16.86
N ALA A 355 13.55 -24.08 -16.96
CA ALA A 355 14.83 -23.51 -17.40
C ALA A 355 14.75 -22.86 -18.79
N PRO A 356 14.08 -23.46 -19.81
CA PRO A 356 13.90 -22.81 -21.12
C PRO A 356 13.14 -21.48 -21.05
N MET A 357 12.25 -21.31 -20.06
CA MET A 357 11.49 -20.08 -19.83
C MET A 357 12.25 -19.03 -19.00
N GLY A 358 13.53 -19.28 -18.70
CA GLY A 358 14.40 -18.37 -17.95
C GLY A 358 14.17 -18.38 -16.44
N ILE A 359 13.52 -19.41 -15.87
CA ILE A 359 13.39 -19.57 -14.41
C ILE A 359 14.59 -20.38 -13.90
N GLY A 360 15.42 -19.73 -13.08
CA GLY A 360 16.62 -20.35 -12.52
C GLY A 360 16.32 -21.35 -11.39
N ARG A 361 17.26 -22.27 -11.16
CA ARG A 361 17.19 -23.30 -10.11
C ARG A 361 16.81 -22.71 -8.75
N ASN A 362 17.51 -21.66 -8.30
CA ASN A 362 17.23 -21.02 -7.00
C ASN A 362 15.80 -20.47 -6.90
N THR A 363 15.24 -19.94 -8.01
CA THR A 363 13.86 -19.47 -8.05
C THR A 363 12.87 -20.61 -7.81
N VAL A 364 13.11 -21.78 -8.39
CA VAL A 364 12.30 -22.99 -8.18
C VAL A 364 12.35 -23.43 -6.72
N TYR A 365 13.54 -23.53 -6.12
CA TYR A 365 13.66 -23.93 -4.71
C TYR A 365 13.00 -22.93 -3.74
N VAL A 366 13.15 -21.62 -3.99
CA VAL A 366 12.48 -20.58 -3.20
C VAL A 366 10.96 -20.66 -3.34
N ALA A 367 10.45 -20.93 -4.55
CA ALA A 367 9.02 -21.10 -4.79
C ALA A 367 8.45 -22.35 -4.09
N LEU A 368 9.12 -23.50 -4.23
CA LEU A 368 8.66 -24.76 -3.62
C LEU A 368 8.74 -24.75 -2.09
N GLY A 369 9.65 -23.95 -1.53
CA GLY A 369 9.75 -23.71 -0.08
C GLY A 369 8.83 -22.60 0.45
N SER A 370 8.07 -21.92 -0.41
CA SER A 370 7.25 -20.78 0.01
C SER A 370 6.04 -21.19 0.85
N GLN A 371 5.83 -20.44 1.92
CA GLN A 371 4.72 -20.62 2.87
C GLN A 371 3.85 -19.36 2.90
N LEU A 372 2.56 -19.58 3.09
CA LEU A 372 1.56 -18.53 3.29
C LEU A 372 1.52 -18.11 4.76
N GLU A 373 0.84 -16.99 5.06
CA GLU A 373 0.73 -16.44 6.42
C GLU A 373 0.11 -17.43 7.43
N ASN A 374 -0.72 -18.36 6.95
CA ASN A 374 -1.34 -19.43 7.74
C ASN A 374 -0.45 -20.68 7.93
N GLY A 375 0.82 -20.63 7.49
CA GLY A 375 1.79 -21.74 7.58
C GLY A 375 1.64 -22.81 6.51
N GLN A 376 0.62 -22.73 5.63
CA GLN A 376 0.44 -23.69 4.54
C GLN A 376 1.44 -23.42 3.41
N THR A 377 1.94 -24.47 2.76
CA THR A 377 2.80 -24.32 1.59
C THR A 377 2.00 -23.99 0.33
N VAL A 378 2.58 -23.18 -0.55
CA VAL A 378 1.98 -22.92 -1.88
C VAL A 378 1.89 -24.21 -2.68
N PHE A 379 2.96 -25.02 -2.62
CA PHE A 379 3.04 -26.35 -3.21
C PHE A 379 2.93 -27.42 -2.11
N PRO A 380 1.83 -28.18 -2.02
CA PRO A 380 1.73 -29.30 -1.09
C PRO A 380 2.82 -30.34 -1.33
N VAL A 381 3.36 -30.90 -0.25
CA VAL A 381 4.32 -32.00 -0.32
C VAL A 381 3.56 -33.31 -0.20
N SER A 382 3.83 -34.26 -1.11
CA SER A 382 3.30 -35.62 -1.00
C SER A 382 4.05 -36.34 0.12
N VAL A 383 3.36 -36.64 1.22
CA VAL A 383 3.88 -37.49 2.29
C VAL A 383 3.61 -38.93 1.86
N MET A 384 4.64 -39.67 1.46
CA MET A 384 4.53 -41.13 1.43
C MET A 384 4.57 -41.60 2.90
N PRO A 385 3.67 -42.48 3.35
CA PRO A 385 3.81 -43.08 4.67
C PRO A 385 5.16 -43.79 4.72
N GLU A 386 5.99 -43.44 5.70
CA GLU A 386 7.23 -44.16 5.97
C GLU A 386 6.88 -45.61 6.24
N ALA A 387 7.21 -46.50 5.31
CA ALA A 387 7.27 -47.92 5.64
C ALA A 387 8.32 -48.06 6.74
N THR A 388 7.87 -48.43 7.94
CA THR A 388 8.69 -48.73 9.10
C THR A 388 9.61 -49.91 8.75
N ILE A 389 10.83 -49.62 8.30
CA ILE A 389 11.87 -50.64 8.19
C ILE A 389 12.48 -50.77 9.60
N PRO A 390 12.38 -51.93 10.27
CA PRO A 390 12.96 -52.10 11.60
C PRO A 390 14.48 -51.89 11.51
N LEU A 391 15.03 -51.04 12.38
CA LEU A 391 16.47 -50.93 12.54
C LEU A 391 17.02 -52.25 13.11
N PRO A 392 18.06 -52.87 12.50
CA PRO A 392 18.74 -54.00 13.12
C PRO A 392 19.48 -53.53 14.40
N PRO A 393 19.61 -54.39 15.41
CA PRO A 393 20.20 -54.03 16.69
C PRO A 393 21.69 -53.68 16.54
N HIS A 394 22.13 -52.64 17.25
CA HIS A 394 23.52 -52.22 17.30
C HIS A 394 24.41 -53.31 17.91
N PRO A 395 25.57 -53.66 17.30
CA PRO A 395 26.55 -54.52 17.95
C PRO A 395 27.23 -53.76 19.09
N HIS A 396 27.30 -54.39 20.26
CA HIS A 396 28.11 -53.93 21.38
C HIS A 396 29.59 -53.93 20.99
N HIS A 397 30.25 -52.77 21.01
CA HIS A 397 31.71 -52.69 20.99
C HIS A 397 32.24 -52.45 22.41
N PRO A 398 33.11 -53.33 22.93
CA PRO A 398 33.81 -53.10 24.19
C PRO A 398 35.06 -52.25 23.97
N GLY A 399 35.43 -51.46 24.98
CA GLY A 399 36.79 -50.94 25.14
C GLY A 399 37.08 -49.61 24.46
N ALA A 400 36.77 -48.52 25.19
CA ALA A 400 37.54 -47.30 25.06
C ALA A 400 38.95 -47.56 25.61
N ASN A 401 39.99 -47.28 24.83
CA ASN A 401 41.32 -46.95 25.34
C ASN A 401 42.01 -46.00 24.35
N ALA A 402 42.33 -44.81 24.88
CA ALA A 402 43.18 -43.83 24.25
C ALA A 402 44.66 -44.22 24.40
N ASP A 403 45.50 -43.54 23.61
CA ASP A 403 46.97 -43.55 23.58
C ASP A 403 47.66 -44.81 23.04
N LYS A 404 48.25 -44.67 21.84
CA LYS A 404 49.71 -44.51 21.69
C LYS A 404 50.12 -44.24 20.24
N ASP A 405 51.26 -43.57 20.13
CA ASP A 405 52.20 -43.47 19.01
C ASP A 405 51.98 -42.40 17.93
N LYS A 406 52.76 -41.32 18.13
CA LYS A 406 53.25 -40.38 17.11
C LYS A 406 54.47 -40.97 16.38
N ASN A 407 54.69 -40.44 15.18
CA ASN A 407 55.80 -40.67 14.23
C ASN A 407 55.66 -41.99 13.46
N THR A 408 55.42 -42.01 12.16
CA THR A 408 56.26 -41.43 11.10
C THR A 408 55.50 -41.56 9.77
N LEU A 409 55.62 -40.58 8.85
CA LEU A 409 55.72 -40.71 7.37
C LEU A 409 55.21 -39.44 6.62
N PRO A 410 55.81 -39.10 5.47
CA PRO A 410 55.82 -37.75 4.91
C PRO A 410 54.58 -37.39 4.10
N THR A 411 54.33 -36.09 4.07
CA THR A 411 53.26 -35.36 3.41
C THR A 411 53.27 -35.54 1.89
N GLN A 412 52.46 -36.45 1.37
CA GLN A 412 51.91 -36.37 0.01
C GLN A 412 50.40 -36.49 0.07
N CYS A 413 49.72 -35.33 0.16
CA CYS A 413 48.28 -35.26 -0.05
C CYS A 413 47.99 -35.31 -1.55
N LEU A 414 47.91 -36.52 -2.11
CA LEU A 414 47.17 -36.78 -3.33
C LEU A 414 45.69 -36.49 -3.05
N SER A 415 45.21 -35.33 -3.50
CA SER A 415 43.80 -34.95 -3.42
C SER A 415 42.98 -35.61 -4.54
N GLY A 416 43.03 -36.94 -4.57
CA GLY A 416 42.05 -37.78 -5.28
C GLY A 416 40.86 -38.01 -4.37
N ARG A 417 39.67 -37.54 -4.76
CA ARG A 417 38.44 -37.77 -4.02
C ARG A 417 37.95 -39.20 -4.33
N GLU A 418 38.52 -40.20 -3.68
CA GLU A 418 37.90 -41.52 -3.67
C GLU A 418 36.59 -41.45 -2.89
N THR A 419 35.48 -41.55 -3.61
CA THR A 419 34.17 -41.75 -2.99
C THR A 419 34.14 -43.14 -2.38
N LYS A 420 34.28 -43.23 -1.05
CA LYS A 420 34.00 -44.47 -0.31
C LYS A 420 32.66 -45.05 -0.77
N ALA A 421 32.69 -46.23 -1.38
CA ALA A 421 31.49 -46.99 -1.71
C ALA A 421 30.71 -47.25 -0.41
N GLY A 422 29.46 -46.78 -0.35
CA GLY A 422 28.56 -47.05 0.80
C GLY A 422 27.92 -45.84 1.48
N LYS A 423 28.24 -44.59 1.11
CA LYS A 423 27.54 -43.39 1.63
C LYS A 423 26.63 -42.72 0.60
N ASN A 424 25.69 -43.46 0.01
CA ASN A 424 24.63 -42.88 -0.82
C ASN A 424 23.24 -43.21 -0.23
N ARG A 425 22.94 -42.67 0.96
CA ARG A 425 21.55 -42.35 1.30
C ARG A 425 21.43 -40.85 1.33
N GLY A 426 21.31 -40.26 0.13
CA GLY A 426 20.91 -38.86 0.00
C GLY A 426 19.57 -38.61 0.70
N ARG A 427 19.30 -37.36 1.07
CA ARG A 427 18.01 -36.96 1.64
C ARG A 427 16.86 -37.46 0.74
N PRO A 428 15.78 -38.06 1.29
CA PRO A 428 14.67 -38.55 0.50
C PRO A 428 14.17 -37.48 -0.50
N ILE A 429 13.94 -37.90 -1.75
CA ILE A 429 13.47 -37.01 -2.81
C ILE A 429 12.09 -36.51 -2.43
N ARG A 430 11.97 -35.19 -2.20
CA ARG A 430 10.69 -34.54 -1.93
C ARG A 430 9.89 -34.41 -3.22
N ARG A 431 8.67 -34.94 -3.22
CA ARG A 431 7.68 -34.80 -4.29
C ARG A 431 6.65 -33.74 -3.91
N PHE A 432 6.32 -32.87 -4.86
CA PHE A 432 5.34 -31.80 -4.74
C PHE A 432 4.14 -32.11 -5.60
N ILE A 433 2.97 -31.61 -5.19
CA ILE A 433 1.71 -31.75 -5.91
C ILE A 433 1.35 -30.40 -6.55
N MET A 434 0.97 -30.40 -7.83
CA MET A 434 0.45 -29.20 -8.49
C MET A 434 -0.91 -28.81 -7.90
N PRO A 435 -1.05 -27.64 -7.25
CA PRO A 435 -2.29 -27.26 -6.59
C PRO A 435 -3.38 -26.85 -7.60
N SER A 436 -4.65 -27.03 -7.24
CA SER A 436 -5.78 -26.54 -8.03
C SER A 436 -5.99 -25.04 -7.86
N ASN A 437 -6.53 -24.37 -8.89
CA ASN A 437 -6.89 -22.95 -8.80
C ASN A 437 -7.88 -22.68 -7.65
N ALA A 438 -8.84 -23.59 -7.43
CA ALA A 438 -9.79 -23.48 -6.32
C ALA A 438 -9.09 -23.55 -4.96
N ALA A 439 -8.17 -24.49 -4.78
CA ALA A 439 -7.38 -24.60 -3.55
C ALA A 439 -6.49 -23.36 -3.34
N LEU A 440 -5.86 -22.84 -4.39
CA LEU A 440 -5.06 -21.61 -4.28
C LEU A 440 -5.91 -20.39 -3.91
N CYS A 441 -7.09 -20.24 -4.53
CA CYS A 441 -8.04 -19.17 -4.21
C CYS A 441 -8.49 -19.23 -2.74
N GLU A 442 -8.83 -20.43 -2.26
CA GLU A 442 -9.22 -20.66 -0.86
C GLU A 442 -8.09 -20.32 0.10
N ARG A 443 -6.89 -20.87 -0.11
CA ARG A 443 -5.72 -20.63 0.76
C ARG A 443 -5.29 -19.17 0.81
N LEU A 444 -5.49 -18.43 -0.28
CA LEU A 444 -5.13 -17.01 -0.40
C LEU A 444 -6.29 -16.07 -0.04
N ALA A 445 -7.47 -16.61 0.28
CA ALA A 445 -8.71 -15.87 0.54
C ALA A 445 -9.07 -14.89 -0.61
N VAL A 446 -8.92 -15.34 -1.86
CA VAL A 446 -9.25 -14.55 -3.06
C VAL A 446 -10.32 -15.24 -3.90
N ARG A 447 -11.08 -14.43 -4.65
CA ARG A 447 -12.10 -14.94 -5.59
C ARG A 447 -11.49 -15.19 -6.95
N ASP A 448 -11.90 -16.28 -7.60
CA ASP A 448 -11.56 -16.51 -9.00
C ASP A 448 -12.34 -15.55 -9.89
N MET A 449 -11.63 -14.63 -10.52
CA MET A 449 -12.18 -13.60 -11.42
C MET A 449 -11.69 -13.79 -12.86
N GLY A 450 -11.08 -14.93 -13.18
CA GLY A 450 -10.46 -15.22 -14.48
C GLY A 450 -8.94 -14.99 -14.52
N SER A 451 -8.32 -15.45 -15.60
CA SER A 451 -6.88 -15.42 -15.82
C SER A 451 -6.54 -14.68 -17.13
N ASP A 452 -5.52 -13.83 -17.09
CA ASP A 452 -4.90 -13.25 -18.29
C ASP A 452 -3.84 -14.21 -18.85
N ALA A 453 -3.69 -14.27 -20.17
CA ALA A 453 -2.59 -15.03 -20.77
C ALA A 453 -1.22 -14.44 -20.41
N ILE A 454 -0.24 -15.30 -20.18
CA ILE A 454 1.15 -14.93 -19.89
C ILE A 454 2.06 -15.65 -20.89
N SER A 455 2.99 -14.92 -21.51
CA SER A 455 4.00 -15.49 -22.39
C SER A 455 5.19 -16.05 -21.61
N ALA A 456 5.91 -17.01 -22.20
CA ALA A 456 7.14 -17.54 -21.61
C ALA A 456 8.17 -16.44 -21.33
N ASP A 457 8.30 -15.44 -22.22
CA ASP A 457 9.21 -14.30 -22.03
C ASP A 457 8.92 -13.48 -20.77
N ALA A 458 7.64 -13.34 -20.41
CA ALA A 458 7.25 -12.63 -19.20
C ALA A 458 7.73 -13.35 -17.93
N LEU A 459 7.95 -14.66 -17.98
CA LEU A 459 8.43 -15.44 -16.85
C LEU A 459 9.93 -15.25 -16.56
N ARG A 460 10.71 -14.69 -17.48
CA ARG A 460 12.17 -14.57 -17.37
C ARG A 460 12.66 -13.77 -16.16
N SER A 461 11.90 -12.76 -15.72
CA SER A 461 12.25 -11.99 -14.51
C SER A 461 11.02 -11.52 -13.75
N PRO A 462 11.13 -11.24 -12.43
CA PRO A 462 10.01 -10.68 -11.67
C PRO A 462 9.53 -9.32 -12.15
N SER A 463 10.39 -8.57 -12.85
CA SER A 463 10.03 -7.27 -13.43
C SER A 463 9.26 -7.42 -14.74
N ALA A 464 9.63 -8.39 -15.58
CA ALA A 464 8.94 -8.71 -16.82
C ALA A 464 7.55 -9.28 -16.54
N TYR A 465 7.46 -10.16 -15.54
CA TYR A 465 6.21 -10.75 -15.10
C TYR A 465 5.20 -9.71 -14.62
N ARG A 466 5.63 -8.79 -13.75
CA ARG A 466 4.81 -7.65 -13.29
C ARG A 466 4.43 -6.70 -14.42
N LEU A 467 5.33 -6.47 -15.38
CA LEU A 467 5.07 -5.63 -16.55
C LEU A 467 3.96 -6.23 -17.41
N ALA A 468 4.01 -7.54 -17.68
CA ALA A 468 2.98 -8.24 -18.43
C ALA A 468 1.62 -8.14 -17.73
N LEU A 469 1.56 -8.39 -16.42
CA LEU A 469 0.33 -8.25 -15.62
C LEU A 469 -0.20 -6.81 -15.51
N HIS A 470 0.70 -5.82 -15.65
CA HIS A 470 0.32 -4.42 -15.76
C HIS A 470 -0.36 -4.15 -17.10
N GLN A 471 0.29 -4.55 -18.19
CA GLN A 471 -0.20 -4.37 -19.54
C GLN A 471 -1.52 -5.11 -19.78
N SER A 472 -1.63 -6.37 -19.36
CA SER A 472 -2.86 -7.18 -19.54
C SER A 472 -4.06 -6.59 -18.83
N LEU A 473 -3.90 -6.01 -17.63
CA LEU A 473 -4.99 -5.31 -16.94
C LEU A 473 -5.50 -4.13 -17.76
N ILE A 474 -4.59 -3.27 -18.24
CA ILE A 474 -4.97 -2.07 -19.01
C ILE A 474 -5.57 -2.46 -20.36
N ALA A 475 -5.04 -3.51 -21.00
CA ALA A 475 -5.59 -4.03 -22.25
C ALA A 475 -7.03 -4.54 -22.09
N ARG A 476 -7.31 -5.30 -21.03
CA ARG A 476 -8.64 -5.90 -20.81
C ARG A 476 -9.65 -4.95 -20.19
N ALA A 477 -9.20 -3.94 -19.46
CA ALA A 477 -10.04 -3.01 -18.75
C ALA A 477 -9.41 -1.60 -18.79
N PRO A 478 -9.50 -0.87 -19.90
CA PRO A 478 -9.10 0.53 -19.94
C PRO A 478 -10.06 1.37 -19.07
N ASN A 479 -9.53 1.99 -18.01
CA ASN A 479 -10.34 2.75 -17.05
C ASN A 479 -9.48 3.70 -16.18
N GLN A 480 -10.13 4.41 -15.25
CA GLN A 480 -9.49 5.23 -14.25
C GLN A 480 -8.92 4.38 -13.11
N TYR A 481 -7.61 4.49 -12.88
CA TYR A 481 -6.92 3.74 -11.82
C TYR A 481 -6.00 4.63 -10.98
N GLY A 482 -6.07 4.50 -9.66
CA GLY A 482 -5.10 5.13 -8.77
C GLY A 482 -3.71 4.50 -8.95
N ARG A 483 -2.64 5.31 -9.11
CA ARG A 483 -1.26 4.76 -9.17
C ARG A 483 -0.88 4.02 -7.90
N ALA A 484 -1.35 4.48 -6.74
CA ALA A 484 -1.15 3.79 -5.46
C ALA A 484 -1.81 2.41 -5.45
N TRP A 485 -3.00 2.30 -6.02
CA TRP A 485 -3.70 1.01 -6.15
C TRP A 485 -2.95 0.07 -7.10
N GLN A 486 -2.53 0.54 -8.28
CA GLN A 486 -1.77 -0.27 -9.24
C GLN A 486 -0.43 -0.76 -8.65
N ALA A 487 0.22 0.10 -7.85
CA ALA A 487 1.45 -0.22 -7.13
C ALA A 487 1.23 -1.30 -6.07
N SER A 488 0.21 -1.12 -5.23
CA SER A 488 -0.19 -2.11 -4.21
C SER A 488 -0.55 -3.46 -4.83
N ARG A 489 -1.34 -3.45 -5.90
CA ARG A 489 -1.75 -4.64 -6.67
C ARG A 489 -0.58 -5.53 -7.09
N LEU A 490 0.49 -4.90 -7.61
CA LEU A 490 1.68 -5.61 -8.10
C LEU A 490 2.78 -5.80 -7.05
N GLY A 491 2.55 -5.38 -5.79
CA GLY A 491 3.54 -5.43 -4.72
C GLY A 491 4.79 -4.57 -5.01
N VAL A 492 4.62 -3.40 -5.63
CA VAL A 492 5.73 -2.50 -5.99
C VAL A 492 5.51 -1.07 -5.51
N HIS A 493 6.57 -0.26 -5.53
CA HIS A 493 6.48 1.18 -5.25
C HIS A 493 5.84 1.95 -6.43
N ILE A 494 5.16 3.07 -6.14
CA ILE A 494 4.49 3.94 -7.14
C ILE A 494 5.43 4.36 -8.29
N LYS A 495 6.71 4.64 -7.99
CA LYS A 495 7.73 4.97 -9.00
C LYS A 495 7.96 3.84 -10.01
N THR A 496 7.75 2.58 -9.62
CA THR A 496 7.90 1.42 -10.51
C THR A 496 6.76 1.34 -11.51
N ILE A 497 5.53 1.70 -11.13
CA ILE A 497 4.40 1.78 -12.06
C ILE A 497 4.70 2.75 -13.20
N ARG A 498 5.26 3.94 -12.92
CA ARG A 498 5.65 4.89 -13.99
C ARG A 498 6.67 4.29 -14.97
N ARG A 499 7.59 3.46 -14.48
CA ARG A 499 8.54 2.75 -15.34
C ARG A 499 7.85 1.68 -16.18
N TYR A 500 6.85 1.01 -15.62
CA TYR A 500 6.04 0.04 -16.35
C TYR A 500 5.14 0.70 -17.38
N ASP A 501 4.49 1.81 -17.04
CA ASP A 501 3.70 2.62 -17.99
C ASP A 501 4.54 2.95 -19.24
N LYS A 502 5.75 3.48 -19.03
CA LYS A 502 6.67 3.82 -20.13
C LYS A 502 7.12 2.58 -20.93
N ARG A 503 7.46 1.47 -20.26
CA ARG A 503 7.95 0.25 -20.93
C ARG A 503 6.86 -0.50 -21.68
N ALA A 504 5.63 -0.48 -21.19
CA ALA A 504 4.48 -1.14 -21.81
C ALA A 504 3.76 -0.26 -22.84
N GLY A 505 4.22 0.98 -23.06
CA GLY A 505 3.55 1.92 -23.96
C GLY A 505 2.16 2.33 -23.48
N VAL A 506 1.89 2.28 -22.17
CA VAL A 506 0.58 2.63 -21.60
C VAL A 506 0.43 4.14 -21.55
N SER A 507 -0.65 4.65 -22.14
CA SER A 507 -1.05 6.05 -22.03
C SER A 507 -1.78 6.27 -20.71
N ALA A 508 -1.29 7.20 -19.90
CA ALA A 508 -1.83 7.52 -18.58
C ALA A 508 -2.32 8.98 -18.51
N VAL A 509 -3.52 9.23 -19.03
CA VAL A 509 -4.11 10.58 -19.15
C VAL A 509 -4.59 11.08 -17.79
N PRO A 510 -4.04 12.19 -17.26
CA PRO A 510 -4.55 12.79 -16.03
C PRO A 510 -6.03 13.21 -16.18
N GLN A 511 -6.84 12.90 -15.16
CA GLN A 511 -8.24 13.32 -15.11
C GLN A 511 -8.40 14.40 -14.04
N PHE A 512 -9.29 15.35 -14.26
CA PHE A 512 -9.54 16.46 -13.35
C PHE A 512 -11.04 16.61 -13.10
N ASN A 513 -11.41 16.82 -11.83
CA ASN A 513 -12.71 17.38 -11.49
C ASN A 513 -12.54 18.90 -11.41
N SER A 514 -13.27 19.62 -12.25
CA SER A 514 -13.10 21.06 -12.44
C SER A 514 -14.33 21.82 -11.97
N GLN A 515 -14.12 22.92 -11.27
CA GLN A 515 -15.21 23.81 -10.82
C GLN A 515 -14.81 25.28 -10.97
N PRO A 516 -15.74 26.18 -11.34
CA PRO A 516 -15.45 27.59 -11.46
C PRO A 516 -15.14 28.22 -10.08
N VAL A 517 -14.16 29.12 -10.07
CA VAL A 517 -13.79 29.92 -8.88
C VAL A 517 -14.33 31.33 -9.06
N THR A 518 -15.08 31.78 -8.07
CA THR A 518 -15.75 33.08 -8.02
C THR A 518 -15.45 33.75 -6.68
N TRP A 519 -15.71 35.06 -6.57
CA TRP A 519 -15.60 35.77 -5.29
C TRP A 519 -16.35 35.09 -4.14
N ARG A 520 -17.53 34.50 -4.43
CA ARG A 520 -18.37 33.84 -3.42
C ARG A 520 -17.79 32.52 -2.89
N ASN A 521 -17.02 31.80 -3.69
CA ASN A 521 -16.51 30.47 -3.31
C ASN A 521 -14.99 30.41 -3.16
N CYS A 522 -14.25 31.43 -3.59
CA CYS A 522 -12.78 31.43 -3.66
C CYS A 522 -12.12 31.04 -2.33
N ASP A 523 -12.62 31.56 -1.22
CA ASP A 523 -12.11 31.28 0.12
C ASP A 523 -12.41 29.85 0.61
N LYS A 524 -13.52 29.26 0.12
CA LYS A 524 -13.91 27.89 0.46
C LYS A 524 -13.14 26.86 -0.38
N VAL A 525 -12.88 27.18 -1.65
CA VAL A 525 -12.32 26.23 -2.63
C VAL A 525 -10.80 26.36 -2.80
N CYS A 526 -10.22 27.53 -2.55
CA CYS A 526 -8.77 27.77 -2.54
C CYS A 526 -8.32 28.09 -1.11
N LYS A 527 -7.51 27.20 -0.53
CA LYS A 527 -6.97 27.37 0.83
C LYS A 527 -5.55 27.94 0.76
N ASP A 528 -5.04 28.50 1.86
CA ASP A 528 -3.68 29.03 1.90
C ASP A 528 -2.60 27.93 1.87
N ASN A 529 -2.92 26.75 2.42
CA ASN A 529 -2.09 25.56 2.32
C ASN A 529 -2.24 24.92 0.94
N ILE A 530 -1.11 24.72 0.24
CA ILE A 530 -1.08 24.07 -1.08
C ILE A 530 -1.39 22.58 -0.92
N GLU A 531 -2.59 22.16 -1.32
CA GLU A 531 -2.92 20.74 -1.47
C GLU A 531 -2.34 20.18 -2.78
N TYR A 532 -1.59 19.07 -2.71
CA TYR A 532 -1.05 18.41 -3.90
C TYR A 532 -2.17 17.92 -4.81
N GLY A 533 -2.06 18.23 -6.11
CA GLY A 533 -3.07 17.86 -7.11
C GLY A 533 -4.22 18.87 -7.27
N LEU A 534 -4.17 20.02 -6.59
CA LEU A 534 -5.08 21.15 -6.82
C LEU A 534 -4.34 22.32 -7.50
N PHE A 535 -4.93 22.88 -8.56
CA PHE A 535 -4.44 24.09 -9.22
C PHE A 535 -5.60 24.86 -9.83
N ILE A 536 -5.44 26.17 -10.01
CA ILE A 536 -6.41 27.00 -10.74
C ILE A 536 -5.85 27.31 -12.13
N THR A 537 -6.72 27.40 -13.13
CA THR A 537 -6.38 27.94 -14.45
C THR A 537 -7.19 29.19 -14.72
N ASP A 538 -6.58 30.15 -15.41
CA ASP A 538 -7.29 31.28 -16.01
C ASP A 538 -7.89 30.89 -17.37
N GLU A 539 -8.55 31.85 -18.03
CA GLU A 539 -9.11 31.70 -19.37
C GLU A 539 -8.07 31.46 -20.46
N THR A 540 -6.80 31.81 -20.21
CA THR A 540 -5.68 31.55 -21.13
C THR A 540 -5.14 30.12 -21.01
N GLY A 541 -5.60 29.37 -19.99
CA GLY A 541 -5.12 28.03 -19.68
C GLY A 541 -3.85 28.01 -18.82
N LYS A 542 -3.36 29.18 -18.38
CA LYS A 542 -2.18 29.29 -17.52
C LYS A 542 -2.49 28.71 -16.14
N ARG A 543 -1.59 27.86 -15.64
CA ARG A 543 -1.75 27.19 -14.34
C ARG A 543 -1.17 28.03 -13.22
N HIS A 544 -1.96 28.21 -12.16
CA HIS A 544 -1.55 28.87 -10.94
C HIS A 544 -1.79 27.96 -9.72
N PRO A 545 -1.01 28.12 -8.65
CA PRO A 545 -1.30 27.46 -7.38
C PRO A 545 -2.71 27.81 -6.89
N ALA A 546 -3.46 26.83 -6.40
CA ALA A 546 -4.80 27.03 -5.83
C ALA A 546 -4.77 27.68 -4.43
N LYS A 547 -4.06 28.80 -4.30
CA LYS A 547 -3.94 29.59 -3.08
C LYS A 547 -5.00 30.67 -3.03
N LYS A 548 -5.56 30.94 -1.84
CA LYS A 548 -6.55 31.99 -1.60
C LYS A 548 -6.08 33.36 -2.08
N GLY A 549 -4.89 33.80 -1.65
CA GLY A 549 -4.32 35.08 -2.06
C GLY A 549 -4.10 35.20 -3.58
N MET A 550 -3.69 34.10 -4.23
CA MET A 550 -3.51 34.06 -5.68
C MET A 550 -4.85 34.12 -6.42
N ALA A 551 -5.83 33.34 -5.98
CA ALA A 551 -7.16 33.34 -6.58
C ALA A 551 -7.85 34.71 -6.44
N ARG A 552 -7.77 35.36 -5.28
CA ARG A 552 -8.30 36.71 -5.06
C ARG A 552 -7.62 37.75 -5.94
N LYS A 553 -6.29 37.69 -6.06
CA LYS A 553 -5.54 38.57 -6.95
C LYS A 553 -6.00 38.43 -8.40
N LEU A 554 -6.05 37.20 -8.91
CA LEU A 554 -6.45 36.95 -10.29
C LEU A 554 -7.93 37.32 -10.55
N LEU A 555 -8.82 37.13 -9.57
CA LEU A 555 -10.20 37.60 -9.66
C LEU A 555 -10.30 39.14 -9.65
N ALA A 556 -9.44 39.83 -8.89
CA ALA A 556 -9.35 41.30 -8.89
C ALA A 556 -8.85 41.82 -10.25
N ASP A 557 -7.92 41.09 -10.87
CA ASP A 557 -7.42 41.32 -12.23
C ASP A 557 -8.44 40.91 -13.32
N LYS A 558 -9.67 40.55 -12.93
CA LYS A 558 -10.81 40.17 -13.80
C LYS A 558 -10.64 38.87 -14.61
N HIS A 559 -9.73 37.99 -14.21
CA HIS A 559 -9.58 36.68 -14.83
C HIS A 559 -10.71 35.72 -14.47
N ARG A 560 -11.08 34.83 -15.40
CA ARG A 560 -12.03 33.73 -15.18
C ARG A 560 -11.28 32.49 -14.73
N LEU A 561 -11.52 32.12 -13.47
CA LEU A 561 -10.76 31.05 -12.84
C LEU A 561 -11.54 29.73 -12.78
N THR A 562 -10.84 28.62 -13.04
CA THR A 562 -11.34 27.26 -12.85
C THR A 562 -10.39 26.49 -11.94
N LEU A 563 -10.89 25.95 -10.83
CA LEU A 563 -10.14 25.05 -9.97
C LEU A 563 -10.21 23.64 -10.52
N HIS A 564 -9.04 23.01 -10.66
CA HIS A 564 -8.89 21.62 -11.06
C HIS A 564 -8.39 20.79 -9.88
N ARG A 565 -9.11 19.71 -9.57
CA ARG A 565 -8.67 18.68 -8.62
C ARG A 565 -8.32 17.41 -9.38
N GLN A 566 -7.07 16.97 -9.25
CA GLN A 566 -6.58 15.75 -9.90
C GLN A 566 -7.32 14.51 -9.36
N GLN A 567 -7.89 13.74 -10.29
CA GLN A 567 -8.49 12.43 -10.06
C GLN A 567 -7.54 11.30 -10.49
N ALA A 568 -7.99 10.05 -10.39
CA ALA A 568 -7.26 8.92 -10.94
C ALA A 568 -7.05 9.09 -12.45
N ASN A 569 -5.82 8.84 -12.92
CA ASN A 569 -5.54 8.88 -14.36
C ASN A 569 -6.39 7.81 -15.07
N TYR A 570 -6.83 8.12 -16.28
CA TYR A 570 -7.39 7.16 -17.21
C TYR A 570 -6.24 6.45 -17.94
N TYR A 571 -6.24 5.11 -17.93
CA TYR A 571 -5.21 4.29 -18.55
C TYR A 571 -5.79 3.55 -19.74
N HIS A 572 -5.09 3.61 -20.87
CA HIS A 572 -5.39 2.82 -22.05
C HIS A 572 -4.09 2.48 -22.79
N LEU A 573 -4.13 1.43 -23.59
CA LEU A 573 -3.10 1.20 -24.59
C LEU A 573 -3.46 2.02 -25.84
N PRO A 574 -2.49 2.66 -26.51
CA PRO A 574 -2.69 3.20 -27.84
C PRO A 574 -3.20 2.07 -28.72
N GLN A 575 -4.35 2.23 -29.36
CA GLN A 575 -4.76 1.29 -30.41
C GLN A 575 -3.68 1.40 -31.48
N THR A 576 -2.95 0.32 -31.71
CA THR A 576 -2.28 0.16 -32.99
C THR A 576 -3.43 0.09 -33.98
N GLU A 577 -3.68 1.17 -34.72
CA GLU A 577 -4.50 1.10 -35.92
C GLU A 577 -3.87 -0.03 -36.74
N ARG A 578 -4.51 -1.20 -36.71
CA ARG A 578 -4.31 -2.14 -37.78
C ARG A 578 -4.85 -1.39 -38.98
N VAL A 579 -3.96 -1.03 -39.90
CA VAL A 579 -4.33 -0.74 -41.27
C VAL A 579 -5.07 -2.00 -41.72
N ILE A 580 -6.39 -1.96 -41.63
CA ILE A 580 -7.24 -2.89 -42.34
C ILE A 580 -7.20 -2.30 -43.75
N ASP A 581 -6.53 -2.98 -44.67
CA ASP A 581 -6.69 -2.70 -46.10
C ASP A 581 -8.18 -2.94 -46.42
N GLU A 582 -8.99 -1.88 -46.33
CA GLU A 582 -10.34 -1.89 -46.87
C GLU A 582 -10.26 -1.82 -48.40
N PRO A 583 -10.97 -2.70 -49.12
CA PRO A 583 -10.98 -2.70 -50.57
C PRO A 583 -11.58 -1.40 -51.10
N SER A 584 -10.88 -0.80 -52.05
CA SER A 584 -11.23 0.42 -52.78
C SER A 584 -12.70 0.44 -53.22
N VAL A 585 -13.51 1.29 -52.57
CA VAL A 585 -14.78 1.75 -53.10
C VAL A 585 -14.59 3.20 -53.53
N LYS A 586 -14.66 3.45 -54.84
CA LYS A 586 -14.60 4.80 -55.42
C LYS A 586 -15.80 5.63 -54.94
N PRO A 587 -15.61 6.90 -54.56
CA PRO A 587 -16.73 7.77 -54.24
C PRO A 587 -17.49 8.18 -55.52
N PRO A 588 -18.83 8.36 -55.45
CA PRO A 588 -19.63 8.90 -56.55
C PRO A 588 -19.40 10.42 -56.71
N PRO A 589 -19.74 10.99 -57.90
CA PRO A 589 -19.39 12.37 -58.25
C PRO A 589 -20.22 13.40 -57.46
N PRO A 590 -19.72 14.64 -57.30
CA PRO A 590 -20.35 15.65 -56.48
C PRO A 590 -21.56 16.26 -57.19
N THR A 591 -22.67 16.37 -56.49
CA THR A 591 -23.81 17.23 -56.86
C THR A 591 -23.77 18.51 -56.02
N ASP A 592 -23.74 19.64 -56.71
CA ASP A 592 -23.73 20.99 -56.17
C ASP A 592 -24.97 21.29 -55.32
N ALA A 593 -24.74 21.62 -54.04
CA ALA A 593 -25.65 22.47 -53.27
C ALA A 593 -24.87 23.12 -52.13
N VAL A 594 -24.83 24.45 -52.20
CA VAL A 594 -24.12 25.37 -51.33
C VAL A 594 -24.85 25.47 -49.98
N ASP A 595 -24.14 25.26 -48.87
CA ASP A 595 -24.48 25.91 -47.61
C ASP A 595 -23.23 26.23 -46.77
N LYS A 596 -23.22 27.43 -46.23
CA LYS A 596 -22.08 28.16 -45.65
C LYS A 596 -21.59 27.53 -44.34
N VAL A 597 -20.31 27.18 -44.28
CA VAL A 597 -19.58 26.87 -43.04
C VAL A 597 -18.72 28.07 -42.66
N VAL A 598 -18.83 28.47 -41.39
CA VAL A 598 -18.00 29.51 -40.75
C VAL A 598 -16.62 28.93 -40.47
N ASP A 599 -15.58 29.60 -40.98
CA ASP A 599 -14.18 29.20 -40.86
C ASP A 599 -13.72 29.05 -39.40
N ALA A 600 -13.09 27.90 -39.12
CA ALA A 600 -12.30 27.67 -37.92
C ALA A 600 -10.90 28.32 -38.06
N PRO A 601 -10.33 28.94 -37.02
CA PRO A 601 -9.06 29.64 -37.13
C PRO A 601 -7.87 28.67 -37.27
N ASP A 602 -7.18 28.77 -38.40
CA ASP A 602 -5.92 28.11 -38.74
C ASP A 602 -4.80 28.48 -37.74
N TYR A 603 -4.50 27.51 -36.87
CA TYR A 603 -3.50 27.64 -35.81
C TYR A 603 -2.07 27.42 -36.30
N GLN A 604 -1.88 26.82 -37.49
CA GLN A 604 -0.56 26.49 -38.03
C GLN A 604 0.05 27.67 -38.77
N HIS A 605 -0.77 28.47 -39.45
CA HIS A 605 -0.29 29.63 -40.20
C HIS A 605 0.19 30.79 -39.30
N ARG A 606 -0.42 30.95 -38.11
CA ARG A 606 0.01 31.96 -37.11
C ARG A 606 1.31 31.58 -36.40
N TRP A 607 1.59 30.29 -36.22
CA TRP A 607 2.81 29.83 -35.59
C TRP A 607 4.03 30.01 -36.51
N LEU A 608 3.87 29.74 -37.81
CA LEU A 608 4.93 29.95 -38.80
C LEU A 608 5.26 31.44 -38.99
N GLN A 609 4.26 32.33 -39.07
CA GLN A 609 4.50 33.78 -39.13
C GLN A 609 5.16 34.37 -37.87
N ALA A 610 4.91 33.78 -36.69
CA ALA A 610 5.56 34.18 -35.45
C ALA A 610 7.02 33.72 -35.37
N LEU A 611 7.34 32.55 -35.94
CA LEU A 611 8.69 32.04 -36.05
C LEU A 611 9.52 32.87 -37.03
N GLU A 612 8.94 33.23 -38.18
CA GLU A 612 9.58 34.03 -39.22
C GLU A 612 9.90 35.46 -38.75
N ARG A 613 8.99 36.08 -37.98
CA ARG A 613 9.21 37.38 -37.31
C ARG A 613 10.24 37.34 -36.17
N ALA A 614 10.40 36.17 -35.53
CA ALA A 614 11.42 35.98 -34.48
C ALA A 614 12.82 35.78 -35.09
N MET A 615 12.88 35.17 -36.27
CA MET A 615 14.14 34.93 -37.00
C MET A 615 14.59 36.14 -37.84
N SER A 616 13.67 37.05 -38.21
CA SER A 616 14.00 38.28 -38.96
C SER A 616 14.52 39.45 -38.11
N ARG A 617 14.74 39.26 -36.80
CA ARG A 617 15.20 40.31 -35.86
C ARG A 617 16.64 40.15 -35.38
N VAL A 618 17.41 39.26 -36.02
CA VAL A 618 18.84 39.11 -35.77
C VAL A 618 19.59 39.67 -36.98
N SER A 619 19.78 41.00 -37.01
CA SER A 619 20.81 41.61 -37.85
C SER A 619 22.16 41.38 -37.21
N ILE A 620 22.99 40.56 -37.85
CA ILE A 620 24.43 40.48 -37.60
C ILE A 620 25.08 41.42 -38.61
N ASP A 621 25.69 42.50 -38.13
CA ASP A 621 26.69 43.24 -38.90
C ASP A 621 27.97 42.37 -39.01
N PRO A 622 28.50 42.11 -40.22
CA PRO A 622 29.67 41.28 -40.41
C PRO A 622 30.93 42.16 -40.42
N ALA A 623 31.40 42.60 -39.26
CA ALA A 623 32.75 43.16 -39.15
C ALA A 623 33.22 43.16 -37.69
N THR A 624 33.92 42.10 -37.29
CA THR A 624 35.28 42.13 -36.71
C THR A 624 35.56 40.87 -35.91
N ASP A 625 36.67 40.26 -36.31
CA ASP A 625 37.32 39.09 -35.77
C ASP A 625 37.68 39.29 -34.28
N ASN A 626 37.21 38.40 -33.40
CA ASN A 626 37.81 38.09 -32.09
C ASN A 626 36.94 37.06 -31.32
N THR A 627 37.20 35.78 -31.51
CA THR A 627 36.94 34.77 -30.45
C THR A 627 37.98 34.94 -29.33
N PRO A 628 37.57 34.92 -28.05
CA PRO A 628 38.01 33.82 -27.18
C PRO A 628 36.97 33.47 -26.07
N PRO A 629 37.28 32.62 -25.07
CA PRO A 629 36.78 31.25 -24.99
C PRO A 629 35.73 31.07 -23.87
N ILE A 630 35.03 29.94 -23.92
CA ILE A 630 34.03 29.51 -22.94
C ILE A 630 34.69 29.24 -21.56
N PRO A 631 34.28 29.89 -20.46
CA PRO A 631 34.74 29.53 -19.13
C PRO A 631 33.72 28.69 -18.35
N THR A 632 34.25 27.62 -17.77
CA THR A 632 33.66 26.75 -16.76
C THR A 632 33.56 27.41 -15.37
N SER A 633 32.35 27.41 -14.80
CA SER A 633 32.03 27.24 -13.36
C SER A 633 32.18 28.40 -12.32
N ILE A 634 31.12 28.52 -11.48
CA ILE A 634 31.00 29.08 -10.08
C ILE A 634 30.84 30.63 -9.95
N PRO A 635 30.29 31.27 -8.88
CA PRO A 635 29.09 31.08 -8.01
C PRO A 635 28.18 32.35 -7.93
N HIS A 636 26.93 32.24 -7.44
CA HIS A 636 26.16 33.44 -7.05
C HIS A 636 26.53 33.93 -5.64
N LYS A 637 27.42 34.92 -5.57
CA LYS A 637 27.34 36.05 -4.63
C LYS A 637 27.15 37.32 -5.47
N SER A 638 25.92 37.81 -5.52
CA SER A 638 25.58 39.17 -5.96
C SER A 638 24.18 39.55 -5.49
N ALA A 639 23.89 39.26 -4.22
CA ALA A 639 22.89 39.99 -3.45
C ALA A 639 23.59 41.23 -2.86
N LEU A 640 23.85 42.24 -3.69
CA LEU A 640 24.46 43.51 -3.28
C LEU A 640 24.26 44.61 -4.35
N VAL A 641 23.05 44.75 -4.89
CA VAL A 641 22.70 45.88 -5.78
C VAL A 641 21.32 46.49 -5.46
N ARG A 642 20.61 46.10 -4.38
CA ARG A 642 19.30 46.71 -4.04
C ARG A 642 19.07 47.02 -2.56
N GLY A 643 20.12 47.47 -1.85
CA GLY A 643 20.02 48.44 -0.75
C GLY A 643 18.87 48.35 0.26
N ILE A 644 18.33 47.16 0.59
CA ILE A 644 17.34 46.96 1.65
C ILE A 644 17.65 45.63 2.33
N SER A 645 18.42 45.69 3.41
CA SER A 645 18.60 44.59 4.36
C SER A 645 18.81 45.20 5.74
N GLN A 646 17.75 45.30 6.53
CA GLN A 646 17.90 45.35 7.99
C GLN A 646 18.30 43.95 8.49
N PRO A 647 19.21 43.84 9.46
CA PRO A 647 19.67 42.57 9.98
C PRO A 647 18.56 41.88 10.81
N TYR A 648 18.29 40.61 10.50
CA TYR A 648 17.51 39.72 11.36
C TYR A 648 18.20 39.58 12.73
N PRO A 649 17.47 39.73 13.86
CA PRO A 649 18.05 39.55 15.18
C PRO A 649 18.47 38.10 15.41
N LYS A 650 19.66 37.93 15.99
CA LYS A 650 20.18 36.66 16.49
C LYS A 650 19.19 36.08 17.48
N ALA A 651 18.97 34.77 17.39
CA ALA A 651 18.14 34.01 18.31
C ALA A 651 18.54 34.29 19.77
N ASP A 652 17.63 34.94 20.50
CA ASP A 652 17.73 35.04 21.94
C ASP A 652 17.66 33.64 22.55
N LYS A 653 18.65 33.35 23.38
CA LYS A 653 18.66 32.21 24.28
C LYS A 653 17.52 32.42 25.28
N VAL A 654 16.42 31.69 25.09
CA VAL A 654 15.42 31.53 26.16
C VAL A 654 16.09 30.71 27.27
N LYS A 655 16.38 31.36 28.40
CA LYS A 655 16.69 30.68 29.67
C LYS A 655 15.44 29.92 30.11
N ILE A 656 15.48 28.61 30.03
CA ILE A 656 14.51 27.74 30.72
C ILE A 656 14.87 27.82 32.20
N GLY A 657 13.91 28.25 33.03
CA GLY A 657 14.08 28.38 34.47
C GLY A 657 14.37 27.04 35.16
N ASP A 658 15.10 27.13 36.26
CA ASP A 658 15.50 26.03 37.13
C ASP A 658 14.26 25.35 37.73
N GLY A 659 13.92 24.17 37.22
CA GLY A 659 12.82 23.38 37.76
C GLY A 659 12.33 22.31 36.80
N LEU A 660 13.20 21.33 36.49
CA LEU A 660 12.89 19.95 36.06
C LEU A 660 14.19 19.24 35.66
N SER A 661 15.15 19.22 36.59
CA SER A 661 16.18 18.18 36.57
C SER A 661 15.60 16.93 37.23
N GLN A 662 16.03 15.75 36.75
CA GLN A 662 15.71 14.40 37.23
C GLN A 662 14.53 13.76 36.51
N TYR A 663 14.81 13.15 35.35
CA TYR A 663 14.45 11.76 35.04
C TYR A 663 15.28 11.35 33.81
N VAL A 664 16.38 10.63 34.05
CA VAL A 664 17.10 9.88 33.02
C VAL A 664 16.45 8.50 32.97
N LEU A 665 15.84 8.14 31.84
CA LEU A 665 15.45 6.76 31.55
C LEU A 665 16.32 6.18 30.42
N PRO A 666 16.65 4.88 30.49
CA PRO A 666 17.68 4.27 29.67
C PRO A 666 17.17 4.02 28.25
N LEU A 667 17.92 4.51 27.26
CA LEU A 667 17.67 4.15 25.87
C LEU A 667 18.18 2.73 25.61
N ASP A 668 17.29 1.74 25.76
CA ASP A 668 17.43 0.46 25.09
C ASP A 668 17.33 0.68 23.58
N ASN A 669 18.44 0.44 22.88
CA ASN A 669 18.53 0.49 21.42
C ASN A 669 17.77 -0.70 20.81
N PRO A 670 16.64 -0.51 20.10
CA PRO A 670 16.04 -1.61 19.35
C PRO A 670 16.92 -1.94 18.14
N LYS A 671 17.23 -3.24 18.02
CA LYS A 671 18.01 -3.85 16.94
C LYS A 671 17.52 -3.35 15.58
N ARG A 672 18.44 -2.69 14.86
CA ARG A 672 18.27 -2.19 13.50
C ARG A 672 18.08 -3.37 12.54
N GLY A 673 16.89 -3.49 11.97
CA GLY A 673 16.61 -4.30 10.79
C GLY A 673 17.39 -3.80 9.57
N ASP A 674 17.87 -4.77 8.78
CA ASP A 674 18.43 -4.68 7.44
C ASP A 674 19.66 -3.78 7.23
N LYS A 675 20.83 -4.38 7.50
CA LYS A 675 22.05 -4.05 6.77
C LYS A 675 21.77 -4.20 5.28
N LYS A 676 21.65 -3.09 4.55
CA LYS A 676 21.80 -3.07 3.09
C LYS A 676 23.02 -3.92 2.72
N ARG A 677 22.82 -5.05 2.04
CA ARG A 677 23.90 -5.79 1.39
C ARG A 677 24.67 -4.80 0.53
N LEU A 678 25.96 -4.66 0.84
CA LEU A 678 26.92 -3.94 0.02
C LEU A 678 26.93 -4.57 -1.38
N PRO A 679 27.16 -3.80 -2.45
CA PRO A 679 27.42 -4.38 -3.75
C PRO A 679 28.64 -5.31 -3.64
N ASN A 680 28.50 -6.53 -4.17
CA ASN A 680 29.62 -7.44 -4.37
C ASN A 680 30.62 -6.75 -5.30
N TYR A 681 31.68 -6.19 -4.73
CA TYR A 681 32.89 -5.89 -5.48
C TYR A 681 33.76 -7.15 -5.48
N SER A 682 34.33 -7.42 -6.63
CA SER A 682 34.94 -8.68 -7.06
C SER A 682 35.84 -9.37 -6.02
N SER A 683 35.75 -10.69 -6.03
CA SER A 683 36.54 -11.67 -5.27
C SER A 683 37.99 -11.79 -5.77
N SER A 684 38.68 -10.68 -6.05
CA SER A 684 40.08 -10.71 -6.50
C SER A 684 41.10 -10.33 -5.42
N ALA A 685 40.67 -10.10 -4.18
CA ALA A 685 41.56 -9.64 -3.09
C ALA A 685 41.99 -10.75 -2.12
N ASP A 686 41.56 -12.00 -2.31
CA ASP A 686 41.90 -13.11 -1.41
C ASP A 686 43.24 -13.80 -1.82
N THR A 687 43.95 -13.32 -2.86
CA THR A 687 45.24 -13.88 -3.33
C THR A 687 46.38 -12.88 -3.53
N ALA A 688 46.24 -11.62 -3.09
CA ALA A 688 47.35 -10.66 -3.15
C ALA A 688 48.20 -10.76 -1.87
N ASP A 689 49.49 -11.06 -2.02
CA ASP A 689 50.44 -11.13 -0.91
C ASP A 689 50.73 -9.71 -0.41
N PHE A 690 50.05 -9.28 0.65
CA PHE A 690 50.15 -7.92 1.18
C PHE A 690 51.56 -7.62 1.70
N GLY A 691 52.12 -6.46 1.36
CA GLY A 691 53.35 -5.95 1.97
C GLY A 691 53.18 -5.66 3.47
N ALA A 692 54.29 -5.66 4.23
CA ALA A 692 54.28 -5.45 5.69
C ALA A 692 53.59 -4.13 6.10
N ASP A 693 53.81 -3.06 5.32
CA ASP A 693 53.26 -1.73 5.60
C ASP A 693 51.75 -1.62 5.42
N GLU A 694 51.17 -2.32 4.44
CA GLU A 694 49.73 -2.34 4.21
C GLU A 694 49.00 -3.13 5.30
N ARG A 695 49.60 -4.22 5.78
CA ARG A 695 49.09 -5.00 6.93
C ARG A 695 49.09 -4.14 8.19
N ALA A 696 50.19 -3.43 8.44
CA ALA A 696 50.31 -2.53 9.59
C ALA A 696 49.30 -1.37 9.52
N CYS A 697 49.11 -0.75 8.36
CA CYS A 697 48.11 0.30 8.16
C CYS A 697 46.68 -0.20 8.38
N ALA A 698 46.35 -1.40 7.89
CA ALA A 698 45.02 -1.99 8.10
C ALA A 698 44.72 -2.26 9.58
N GLU A 699 45.71 -2.72 10.36
CA GLU A 699 45.58 -2.90 11.81
C GLU A 699 45.44 -1.54 12.52
N ARG A 700 46.25 -0.52 12.17
CA ARG A 700 46.12 0.84 12.72
C ARG A 700 44.74 1.44 12.45
N LEU A 701 44.22 1.29 11.24
CA LEU A 701 42.89 1.76 10.86
C LEU A 701 41.79 1.05 11.66
N TYR A 702 41.89 -0.27 11.80
CA TYR A 702 40.94 -1.07 12.57
C TYR A 702 40.90 -0.66 14.04
N TRP A 703 42.06 -0.63 14.70
CA TRP A 703 42.15 -0.26 16.13
C TRP A 703 41.86 1.21 16.38
N GLY A 704 42.27 2.11 15.48
CA GLY A 704 42.00 3.54 15.57
C GLY A 704 40.49 3.85 15.56
N LEU A 705 39.74 3.22 14.65
CA LEU A 705 38.28 3.40 14.60
C LEU A 705 37.58 2.73 15.79
N ARG A 706 38.06 1.56 16.23
CA ARG A 706 37.48 0.83 17.36
C ARG A 706 37.71 1.52 18.71
N ARG A 707 38.83 2.24 18.87
CA ARG A 707 39.13 3.05 20.05
C ARG A 707 38.24 4.29 20.16
N ILE A 708 37.83 4.87 19.03
CA ILE A 708 36.95 6.06 19.00
C ILE A 708 35.49 5.65 19.20
N ASN A 709 35.02 4.59 18.55
CA ASN A 709 33.67 4.07 18.75
C ASN A 709 33.60 2.56 18.48
N PRO A 710 33.52 1.71 19.52
CA PRO A 710 33.53 0.26 19.36
C PRO A 710 32.28 -0.26 18.63
N ASP A 711 31.11 0.34 18.91
CA ASP A 711 29.81 -0.08 18.36
C ASP A 711 29.63 0.19 16.86
N LYS A 712 30.39 1.15 16.32
CA LYS A 712 30.36 1.55 14.90
C LYS A 712 31.72 1.43 14.21
N SER A 713 32.51 0.46 14.65
CA SER A 713 33.80 0.12 14.02
C SER A 713 33.62 -0.73 12.75
N ILE A 714 34.69 -0.85 11.95
CA ILE A 714 34.75 -1.69 10.75
C ILE A 714 35.38 -3.04 11.06
N THR A 715 35.19 -4.06 10.21
CA THR A 715 35.87 -5.36 10.34
C THR A 715 37.30 -5.29 9.80
N LYS A 716 38.20 -6.17 10.28
CA LYS A 716 39.58 -6.26 9.75
C LYS A 716 39.62 -6.54 8.25
N LYS A 717 38.72 -7.37 7.72
CA LYS A 717 38.58 -7.62 6.28
C LYS A 717 38.22 -6.34 5.50
N LEU A 718 37.34 -5.50 6.06
CA LEU A 718 36.96 -4.25 5.44
C LEU A 718 38.08 -3.19 5.53
N ALA A 719 38.84 -3.17 6.63
CA ALA A 719 40.01 -2.30 6.77
C ALA A 719 41.08 -2.62 5.71
N LYS A 720 41.40 -3.91 5.50
CA LYS A 720 42.31 -4.35 4.42
C LYS A 720 41.80 -3.92 3.05
N SER A 721 40.52 -4.12 2.77
CA SER A 721 39.90 -3.69 1.51
C SER A 721 40.01 -2.17 1.30
N TRP A 722 39.90 -1.36 2.35
CA TRP A 722 40.04 0.09 2.24
C TRP A 722 41.50 0.49 1.97
N VAL A 723 42.47 -0.18 2.60
CA VAL A 723 43.90 0.03 2.32
C VAL A 723 44.21 -0.27 0.85
N CYS A 724 43.73 -1.39 0.31
CA CYS A 724 43.90 -1.68 -1.12
C CYS A 724 43.24 -0.65 -2.03
N THR A 725 42.10 -0.09 -1.62
CA THR A 725 41.30 0.78 -2.50
C THR A 725 41.80 2.23 -2.50
N TYR A 726 42.27 2.73 -1.35
CA TYR A 726 42.60 4.15 -1.17
C TYR A 726 44.09 4.41 -0.90
N GLY A 727 44.88 3.37 -0.63
CA GLY A 727 46.30 3.47 -0.31
C GLY A 727 46.61 3.85 1.15
N VAL A 728 47.83 3.52 1.59
CA VAL A 728 48.30 3.72 2.96
C VAL A 728 48.33 5.21 3.34
N GLU A 729 48.90 6.06 2.49
CA GLU A 729 49.06 7.49 2.78
C GLU A 729 47.73 8.24 2.94
N ALA A 730 46.73 7.90 2.12
CA ALA A 730 45.41 8.52 2.19
C ALA A 730 44.72 8.16 3.52
N ILE A 731 44.88 6.92 3.97
CA ILE A 731 44.27 6.44 5.21
C ILE A 731 44.93 7.08 6.42
N ASP A 732 46.27 7.08 6.49
CA ASP A 732 46.98 7.65 7.64
C ASP A 732 46.72 9.17 7.78
N ARG A 733 46.69 9.91 6.66
CA ARG A 733 46.33 11.35 6.66
C ARG A 733 44.94 11.61 7.23
N HIS A 734 43.94 10.87 6.77
CA HIS A 734 42.56 11.08 7.21
C HIS A 734 42.27 10.51 8.60
N LEU A 735 43.02 9.50 9.05
CA LEU A 735 43.01 9.05 10.44
C LEU A 735 43.53 10.14 11.38
N GLU A 736 44.54 10.89 10.98
CA GLU A 736 45.07 12.00 11.78
C GLU A 736 44.08 13.16 11.90
N ILE A 737 43.36 13.47 10.81
CA ILE A 737 42.25 14.44 10.83
C ILE A 737 41.13 13.98 11.77
N LEU A 738 40.84 12.67 11.78
CA LEU A 738 39.81 12.10 12.64
C LEU A 738 40.19 12.18 14.12
N LYS A 739 41.47 11.98 14.48
CA LYS A 739 41.95 12.12 15.87
C LYS A 739 41.78 13.54 16.43
N ARG A 740 41.83 14.56 15.57
CA ARG A 740 41.68 15.98 15.97
C ARG A 740 40.23 16.41 16.16
N LYS A 741 39.25 15.55 15.86
CA LYS A 741 37.81 15.87 16.02
C LYS A 741 37.21 15.09 17.18
N THR A 742 36.59 15.81 18.12
CA THR A 742 36.00 15.25 19.34
C THR A 742 34.51 14.88 19.23
N ASP A 743 33.79 15.37 18.20
CA ASP A 743 32.33 15.19 18.06
C ASP A 743 31.91 14.42 16.78
N VAL A 744 32.41 13.18 16.60
CA VAL A 744 32.05 12.35 15.43
C VAL A 744 31.28 11.10 15.85
N ARG A 745 29.94 11.15 15.71
CA ARG A 745 29.00 10.06 16.07
C ARG A 745 29.13 8.77 15.24
N ASN A 746 29.82 8.82 14.09
CA ASN A 746 30.12 7.66 13.24
C ASN A 746 31.48 7.83 12.53
N PRO A 747 32.59 7.48 13.21
CA PRO A 747 33.94 7.73 12.70
C PRO A 747 34.23 6.96 11.41
N ALA A 748 33.77 5.71 11.29
CA ALA A 748 33.95 4.90 10.09
C ALA A 748 33.22 5.48 8.87
N GLY A 749 31.98 5.94 9.05
CA GLY A 749 31.20 6.57 7.98
C GLY A 749 31.78 7.91 7.53
N TYR A 750 32.29 8.69 8.48
CA TYR A 750 32.95 9.96 8.20
C TYR A 750 34.25 9.76 7.41
N LEU A 751 35.12 8.85 7.88
CA LEU A 751 36.38 8.54 7.21
C LEU A 751 36.17 8.03 5.78
N ARG A 752 35.17 7.15 5.57
CA ARG A 752 34.81 6.66 4.22
C ARG A 752 34.41 7.78 3.28
N THR A 753 33.75 8.82 3.79
CA THR A 753 33.30 9.95 2.98
C THR A 753 34.50 10.78 2.54
N LEU A 754 35.43 11.05 3.45
CA LEU A 754 36.67 11.76 3.13
C LEU A 754 37.53 11.01 2.12
N LEU A 755 37.75 9.70 2.32
CA LEU A 755 38.51 8.87 1.38
C LEU A 755 37.90 8.86 -0.03
N ARG A 756 36.57 8.90 -0.15
CA ARG A 756 35.88 9.00 -1.45
C ARG A 756 36.00 10.37 -2.10
N ILE A 757 36.06 11.44 -1.31
CA ILE A 757 36.25 12.80 -1.82
C ILE A 757 37.69 12.92 -2.35
N ASP A 758 38.67 12.46 -1.57
CA ASP A 758 40.09 12.46 -1.96
C ASP A 758 40.32 11.63 -3.23
N ALA A 759 39.75 10.42 -3.31
CA ALA A 759 39.85 9.58 -4.50
C ALA A 759 39.22 10.24 -5.75
N LYS A 760 38.12 10.99 -5.60
CA LYS A 760 37.50 11.74 -6.71
C LYS A 760 38.32 12.95 -7.14
N GLN A 761 39.04 13.58 -6.22
CA GLN A 761 39.92 14.71 -6.53
C GLN A 761 41.18 14.23 -7.24
N ARG A 762 41.78 13.12 -6.79
CA ARG A 762 42.91 12.46 -7.47
C ARG A 762 42.59 11.91 -8.86
N ALA A 763 41.33 11.61 -9.15
CA ALA A 763 40.90 11.16 -10.48
C ALA A 763 40.55 12.31 -11.43
N ARG A 764 40.53 13.56 -10.93
CA ARG A 764 40.25 14.78 -11.72
C ARG A 764 41.51 15.58 -12.02
N ASN A 765 42.52 15.47 -11.16
CA ASN A 765 43.90 15.88 -11.42
C ASN A 765 44.61 14.74 -12.12
#